data_AF-A0A3B9P484-F1
#
_entry.id   AF-A0A3B9P484-F1
#
_cell.length_a   1.000
_cell.length_b   1.000
_cell.length_c   1.000
_cell.angle_alpha   90.00
_cell.angle_beta   90.00
_cell.angle_gamma   90.00
#
_symmetry.space_group_name_H-M   'P 1'
#
loop_
_entity.id
_entity.type
_entity.pdbx_description
1 polymer ?
#
loop_
_entity_poly.entity_id
_entity_poly.type
_entity_poly.pdbx_seq_one_letter_code
_entity_poly.pdbx_strand_id
1 'polypeptide(L)'
;MKLCQSLWALLLLCAGTLHGQEAIFVPNQGQWDGEFQHKLPLKYGALFFEPGSVQMVLRDAGQIEDLLGHHMHEAGLSLPVDPLRTHAVRMKFIDAEPVESRGVHETGYYYNYFLGEDQSRWKGGVRPHDTLVYEDLYPASTLKFYAKDSHLKYDWQLRDPGVLSEIKWTYDGANGVQLNPEGSLQIQTSIGEFMESTPVAWGWKNGERIDFGCWYTLVGQEIGFAAQDEAMDLDSLVIDPQLIFTSFSGSLTDNWGFSATYDEAGRLYGAGVAFATGYIASTGAFQTTYNDPPGINLGFNPDVTITVFEPQGTTMLYATYLGGTAPDHPHSMVVNGNDELIVMGTTGSSNFPTQNPVQSINAGGNDVTINGYEFKKSDLFVTRFNTSGTAVLSSTYLGGTGNDGLNTAIIENYGDAARGEVVVDPSNNIYVTASTNSTNFPSTNCTRCSNAGSQDAVVFKLNASGTSLLWSNYYGSTSDDAGYSLKYHNGAVFITGGTKGGNLPSTSGGFKSSYGGNLDGYLAKFNASTGALLQSTYVGTSQYDQSFILDVDKLGNVYAFGQTLGNYPITAGAWGTPQYRKQFIHKISNDLTSSQASTAFGSPSGSLNLVPTAFNVDDCLNILLSGWGGVTNNGYFPTTVEQLPVSPDALQDASNGSDFYFMVLTKNFGTFKYGSYFGGSTSSEHVDGGTSRFDERGRIYQAVCAGCGGNDDLPTTPGAFSETNNSSNCNLGVIKLDFETGLEAKAEIDLNYLIDTNCYELTLKLDNNSVNANAYFWDFDQGDTSNLKDPVITFPNLGTYNVMLVAIDTVCDIYDTTFIEIIHDTASFPVTDWVANYVSCDLLREVNFIEKLANADYYEWDFGDGQNLTTTSKNIVHTYPAFATYTATVTARDSFCDVSVDQSFLIEFDDDASLPTVTVTTDSCRYGGVDVFYQNVDSTMLFEWNFAGNIDSGMIPSFRYPESGLEAVYLTITDTLCNRSYTFDFLADIIRIDGRVWIPNAFTPNGDKDNELFEISGNSCLEDPVFVIFDSWGNEIFRSEDPFHQFWDGTFKGKPVPQDVYTYRFTGGKEVRMGTVTIIN
;
A
#
# COMPACT_ATOMS: atom_id res chain seq x y z
N MET A 1 -51.62 -10.42 8.26
CA MET A 1 -52.20 -10.04 9.58
C MET A 1 -51.74 -11.12 10.55
N LYS A 2 -50.84 -10.97 11.52
CA LYS A 2 -50.11 -9.84 12.13
C LYS A 2 -49.02 -10.47 13.05
N LEU A 3 -47.81 -9.91 13.04
CA LEU A 3 -46.82 -9.76 14.15
C LEU A 3 -46.04 -10.95 14.75
N CYS A 4 -44.71 -10.80 14.62
CA CYS A 4 -43.66 -10.78 15.67
C CYS A 4 -42.66 -11.96 15.84
N GLN A 5 -41.37 -11.54 15.94
CA GLN A 5 -40.12 -12.19 16.38
C GLN A 5 -39.33 -13.00 15.33
N SER A 6 -38.48 -12.38 14.49
CA SER A 6 -37.04 -12.00 14.66
C SER A 6 -36.08 -13.22 14.61
N LEU A 7 -35.40 -13.54 13.48
CA LEU A 7 -34.06 -13.04 13.03
C LEU A 7 -33.04 -13.00 14.19
N TRP A 8 -31.82 -13.55 14.09
CA TRP A 8 -30.78 -13.20 13.11
C TRP A 8 -29.91 -14.39 12.67
N ALA A 9 -29.65 -14.45 11.37
CA ALA A 9 -28.60 -15.25 10.75
C ALA A 9 -27.28 -14.45 10.81
N LEU A 10 -26.21 -15.05 11.34
CA LEU A 10 -24.85 -14.52 11.21
C LEU A 10 -24.33 -14.94 9.83
N LEU A 11 -24.19 -13.96 8.94
CA LEU A 11 -23.59 -14.09 7.62
C LEU A 11 -22.29 -13.27 7.66
N LEU A 12 -21.20 -13.95 7.99
CA LEU A 12 -19.82 -13.48 7.86
C LEU A 12 -19.52 -13.23 6.37
N LEU A 13 -18.95 -12.06 6.04
CA LEU A 13 -18.20 -11.91 4.79
C LEU A 13 -16.89 -12.69 4.92
N CYS A 14 -16.99 -14.01 4.76
CA CYS A 14 -15.93 -14.79 4.14
C CYS A 14 -15.88 -14.39 2.66
N ALA A 15 -14.94 -13.53 2.29
CA ALA A 15 -14.41 -13.55 0.94
C ALA A 15 -13.16 -14.44 0.95
N GLY A 16 -13.35 -15.75 0.74
CA GLY A 16 -12.26 -16.55 0.20
C GLY A 16 -11.83 -15.96 -1.14
N THR A 17 -10.52 -15.91 -1.40
CA THR A 17 -9.80 -15.30 -2.54
C THR A 17 -9.22 -13.88 -2.33
N LEU A 18 -8.22 -13.77 -1.46
CA LEU A 18 -7.10 -12.84 -1.67
C LEU A 18 -5.92 -13.64 -2.25
N HIS A 19 -5.87 -13.68 -3.58
CA HIS A 19 -4.66 -13.95 -4.36
C HIS A 19 -4.51 -12.76 -5.32
N GLY A 20 -3.41 -12.02 -5.20
CA GLY A 20 -2.79 -11.24 -6.28
C GLY A 20 -3.47 -9.94 -6.75
N GLN A 21 -3.54 -8.90 -5.90
CA GLN A 21 -3.60 -7.53 -6.42
C GLN A 21 -2.70 -6.61 -5.56
N GLU A 22 -1.64 -6.08 -6.15
CA GLU A 22 -0.79 -5.05 -5.54
C GLU A 22 -1.66 -3.82 -5.17
N ALA A 23 -1.46 -3.21 -4.00
CA ALA A 23 -2.20 -2.01 -3.62
C ALA A 23 -1.65 -0.80 -4.40
N ILE A 24 -2.30 -0.50 -5.52
CA ILE A 24 -1.86 0.49 -6.48
C ILE A 24 -2.76 1.72 -6.43
N PHE A 25 -2.22 2.87 -6.04
CA PHE A 25 -2.95 4.13 -5.88
C PHE A 25 -2.94 4.94 -7.17
N VAL A 26 -4.04 4.92 -7.92
CA VAL A 26 -4.14 5.62 -9.20
C VAL A 26 -4.57 7.08 -8.99
N PRO A 27 -3.79 8.08 -9.43
CA PRO A 27 -4.16 9.49 -9.28
C PRO A 27 -5.37 9.84 -10.16
N ASN A 28 -6.29 10.64 -9.65
CA ASN A 28 -7.43 11.17 -10.38
C ASN A 28 -7.04 12.46 -11.10
N GLN A 29 -6.67 12.35 -12.38
CA GLN A 29 -6.33 13.47 -13.26
C GLN A 29 -7.56 13.98 -14.03
N GLY A 30 -8.77 13.71 -13.51
CA GLY A 30 -10.05 14.05 -14.13
C GLY A 30 -10.66 12.95 -15.00
N GLN A 31 -10.14 11.71 -14.96
CA GLN A 31 -10.77 10.57 -15.65
C GLN A 31 -12.04 10.07 -14.94
N TRP A 32 -12.12 10.26 -13.62
CA TRP A 32 -13.27 9.84 -12.80
C TRP A 32 -13.99 11.06 -12.24
N ASP A 33 -15.33 10.97 -12.17
CA ASP A 33 -16.12 11.99 -11.49
C ASP A 33 -15.99 11.80 -9.98
N GLY A 34 -15.82 12.89 -9.25
CA GLY A 34 -15.71 12.91 -7.78
C GLY A 34 -14.54 13.75 -7.29
N GLU A 35 -14.66 14.24 -6.05
CA GLU A 35 -13.62 15.04 -5.39
C GLU A 35 -12.68 14.14 -4.57
N PHE A 36 -11.82 13.39 -5.26
CA PHE A 36 -10.78 12.55 -4.65
C PHE A 36 -9.49 12.62 -5.47
N GLN A 37 -8.34 12.49 -4.81
CA GLN A 37 -7.01 12.60 -5.42
C GLN A 37 -6.49 11.26 -5.93
N HIS A 38 -6.74 10.16 -5.21
CA HIS A 38 -6.28 8.83 -5.60
C HIS A 38 -7.39 7.79 -5.45
N LYS A 39 -7.37 6.77 -6.31
CA LYS A 39 -8.24 5.61 -6.24
C LYS A 39 -7.41 4.35 -6.12
N LEU A 40 -7.74 3.52 -5.14
CA LEU A 40 -7.24 2.16 -5.04
C LEU A 40 -8.36 1.19 -5.44
N PRO A 41 -8.27 0.51 -6.59
CA PRO A 41 -9.25 -0.52 -6.95
C PRO A 41 -9.14 -1.73 -6.00
N LEU A 42 -10.29 -2.26 -5.57
CA LEU A 42 -10.38 -3.54 -4.85
C LEU A 42 -11.09 -4.58 -5.72
N LYS A 43 -10.85 -5.87 -5.46
CA LYS A 43 -11.55 -6.98 -6.13
C LYS A 43 -13.08 -6.82 -6.12
N TYR A 44 -13.65 -6.40 -4.99
CA TYR A 44 -15.10 -6.17 -4.83
C TYR A 44 -15.41 -4.72 -4.44
N GLY A 45 -14.65 -3.74 -4.93
CA GLY A 45 -14.87 -2.36 -4.53
C GLY A 45 -13.80 -1.38 -5.00
N ALA A 46 -13.69 -0.25 -4.32
CA ALA A 46 -12.56 0.66 -4.44
C ALA A 46 -12.49 1.57 -3.21
N LEU A 47 -11.30 2.05 -2.90
CA LEU A 47 -11.10 3.19 -2.01
C LEU A 47 -10.82 4.45 -2.84
N PHE A 48 -11.31 5.58 -2.34
CA PHE A 48 -11.15 6.90 -2.89
C PHE A 48 -10.60 7.80 -1.79
N PHE A 49 -9.41 8.34 -2.03
CA PHE A 49 -8.67 9.16 -1.08
C PHE A 49 -9.00 10.63 -1.31
N GLU A 50 -9.73 11.22 -0.38
CA GLU A 50 -10.26 12.58 -0.42
C GLU A 50 -9.48 13.49 0.54
N PRO A 51 -9.58 14.83 0.47
CA PRO A 51 -8.98 15.71 1.46
C PRO A 51 -9.60 15.45 2.85
N GLY A 52 -8.81 14.97 3.81
CA GLY A 52 -9.28 14.68 5.17
C GLY A 52 -10.20 13.46 5.33
N SER A 53 -10.34 12.60 4.32
CA SER A 53 -11.09 11.34 4.47
C SER A 53 -10.77 10.29 3.41
N VAL A 54 -11.16 9.04 3.68
CA VAL A 54 -11.06 7.92 2.73
C VAL A 54 -12.44 7.28 2.56
N GLN A 55 -13.01 7.38 1.35
CA GLN A 55 -14.27 6.73 1.01
C GLN A 55 -14.02 5.32 0.48
N MET A 56 -14.69 4.34 1.08
CA MET A 56 -14.66 2.94 0.70
C MET A 56 -16.01 2.57 0.07
N VAL A 57 -15.99 2.15 -1.19
CA VAL A 57 -17.18 1.66 -1.90
C VAL A 57 -17.04 0.16 -2.08
N LEU A 58 -17.81 -0.59 -1.30
CA LEU A 58 -17.80 -2.04 -1.25
C LEU A 58 -18.97 -2.60 -2.07
N ARG A 59 -18.77 -3.77 -2.65
CA ARG A 59 -19.75 -4.53 -3.44
C ARG A 59 -19.91 -5.92 -2.83
N ASP A 60 -21.11 -6.46 -2.98
CA ASP A 60 -21.41 -7.81 -2.50
C ASP A 60 -20.58 -8.86 -3.24
N ALA A 61 -19.60 -9.43 -2.55
CA ALA A 61 -18.66 -10.39 -3.11
C ALA A 61 -19.36 -11.67 -3.60
N GLY A 62 -20.37 -12.14 -2.87
CA GLY A 62 -21.14 -13.33 -3.25
C GLY A 62 -21.90 -13.12 -4.55
N GLN A 63 -22.55 -11.96 -4.71
CA GLN A 63 -23.25 -11.63 -5.96
C GLN A 63 -22.29 -11.44 -7.15
N ILE A 64 -21.08 -10.90 -6.93
CA ILE A 64 -20.08 -10.79 -7.99
C ILE A 64 -19.51 -12.15 -8.39
N GLU A 65 -19.18 -13.03 -7.44
CA GLU A 65 -18.70 -14.38 -7.73
C GLU A 65 -19.80 -15.24 -8.39
N ASP A 66 -21.07 -15.07 -8.02
CA ASP A 66 -22.20 -15.69 -8.73
C ASP A 66 -22.35 -15.18 -10.18
N LEU A 67 -22.04 -13.90 -10.43
CA LEU A 67 -22.00 -13.31 -11.77
C LEU A 67 -20.79 -13.76 -12.60
N LEU A 68 -19.67 -14.07 -11.94
CA LEU A 68 -18.40 -14.51 -12.56
C LEU A 68 -18.28 -16.04 -12.68
N GLY A 69 -19.09 -16.80 -11.93
CA GLY A 69 -19.05 -18.25 -11.82
C GLY A 69 -19.53 -19.00 -13.06
N HIS A 70 -18.71 -19.96 -13.50
CA HIS A 70 -18.96 -20.96 -14.54
C HIS A 70 -20.10 -21.97 -14.21
N HIS A 71 -21.25 -21.54 -13.68
CA HIS A 71 -22.50 -22.32 -13.69
C HIS A 71 -23.51 -21.83 -14.72
N MET A 72 -23.25 -20.69 -15.37
CA MET A 72 -24.16 -20.10 -16.36
C MET A 72 -24.00 -20.64 -17.79
N HIS A 73 -22.91 -21.37 -18.09
CA HIS A 73 -22.73 -22.01 -19.40
C HIS A 73 -23.39 -23.39 -19.53
N GLU A 74 -23.74 -24.07 -18.42
CA GLU A 74 -24.29 -25.44 -18.47
C GLU A 74 -25.79 -25.56 -18.17
N ALA A 75 -26.47 -24.52 -17.66
CA ALA A 75 -27.87 -24.66 -17.23
C ALA A 75 -28.93 -24.01 -18.14
N GLY A 76 -28.57 -23.09 -19.04
CA GLY A 76 -29.56 -22.46 -19.95
C GLY A 76 -30.75 -21.78 -19.24
N LEU A 77 -30.60 -21.38 -17.97
CA LEU A 77 -31.63 -20.75 -17.16
C LEU A 77 -31.30 -19.27 -16.98
N SER A 78 -31.99 -18.40 -17.72
CA SER A 78 -31.99 -16.96 -17.46
C SER A 78 -32.91 -16.68 -16.26
N LEU A 79 -32.36 -16.61 -15.05
CA LEU A 79 -33.05 -15.96 -13.94
C LEU A 79 -32.90 -14.42 -14.04
N PRO A 80 -33.85 -13.63 -13.51
CA PRO A 80 -33.70 -12.18 -13.44
C PRO A 80 -32.47 -11.85 -12.60
N VAL A 81 -31.55 -11.05 -13.14
CA VAL A 81 -30.37 -10.59 -12.41
C VAL A 81 -30.83 -9.63 -11.32
N ASP A 82 -30.74 -10.03 -10.06
CA ASP A 82 -30.94 -9.11 -8.94
C ASP A 82 -29.88 -7.98 -9.03
N PRO A 83 -30.25 -6.71 -8.78
CA PRO A 83 -29.31 -5.61 -8.85
C PRO A 83 -28.20 -5.79 -7.82
N LEU A 84 -26.95 -5.60 -8.26
CA LEU A 84 -25.74 -5.74 -7.43
C LEU A 84 -25.83 -4.82 -6.20
N ARG A 85 -25.74 -5.41 -5.01
CA ARG A 85 -25.73 -4.66 -3.75
C ARG A 85 -24.37 -4.01 -3.53
N THR A 86 -24.38 -2.73 -3.21
CA THR A 86 -23.18 -1.94 -2.90
C THR A 86 -23.40 -1.12 -1.64
N HIS A 87 -22.33 -0.87 -0.88
CA HIS A 87 -22.36 -0.04 0.30
C HIS A 87 -21.15 0.91 0.30
N ALA A 88 -21.37 2.19 0.59
CA ALA A 88 -20.31 3.16 0.71
C ALA A 88 -20.18 3.57 2.18
N VAL A 89 -18.96 3.48 2.71
CA VAL A 89 -18.60 3.97 4.03
C VAL A 89 -17.41 4.93 3.88
N ARG A 90 -17.32 5.96 4.71
CA ARG A 90 -16.25 6.96 4.65
C ARG A 90 -15.55 7.06 5.99
N MET A 91 -14.26 6.75 6.01
CA MET A 91 -13.36 7.02 7.13
C MET A 91 -13.05 8.52 7.13
N LYS A 92 -13.67 9.28 8.02
CA LYS A 92 -13.59 10.74 8.04
C LYS A 92 -12.76 11.20 9.24
N PHE A 93 -11.62 11.84 8.99
CA PHE A 93 -10.79 12.40 10.06
C PHE A 93 -11.46 13.65 10.64
N ILE A 94 -11.59 13.69 11.96
CA ILE A 94 -12.29 14.75 12.71
C ILE A 94 -11.26 15.78 13.17
N ASP A 95 -11.55 17.06 12.98
CA ASP A 95 -10.66 18.18 13.29
C ASP A 95 -9.31 18.14 12.54
N ALA A 96 -9.20 17.32 11.49
CA ALA A 96 -8.04 17.28 10.61
C ALA A 96 -8.07 18.40 9.58
N GLU A 97 -6.89 18.89 9.17
CA GLU A 97 -6.74 19.78 8.03
C GLU A 97 -7.10 19.03 6.74
N PRO A 98 -7.84 19.64 5.79
CA PRO A 98 -8.25 18.98 4.54
C PRO A 98 -7.09 18.95 3.54
N VAL A 99 -6.01 18.25 3.91
CA VAL A 99 -4.82 18.08 3.09
C VAL A 99 -5.05 17.01 2.02
N GLU A 100 -4.52 17.25 0.83
CA GLU A 100 -4.59 16.33 -0.28
C GLU A 100 -3.62 15.15 -0.09
N SER A 101 -4.06 13.95 -0.47
CA SER A 101 -3.15 12.81 -0.51
C SER A 101 -2.14 12.95 -1.64
N ARG A 102 -0.88 12.63 -1.35
CA ARG A 102 0.23 12.64 -2.30
C ARG A 102 0.72 11.23 -2.55
N GLY A 103 0.76 10.83 -3.82
CA GLY A 103 1.41 9.60 -4.23
C GLY A 103 2.93 9.68 -4.01
N VAL A 104 3.50 8.61 -3.50
CA VAL A 104 4.95 8.44 -3.32
C VAL A 104 5.34 7.17 -4.06
N HIS A 105 6.42 7.27 -4.84
CA HIS A 105 6.89 6.26 -5.81
C HIS A 105 5.88 5.98 -6.93
N GLU A 106 6.04 6.67 -8.07
CA GLU A 106 5.29 6.37 -9.29
C GLU A 106 5.69 5.00 -9.83
N THR A 107 4.70 4.21 -10.24
CA THR A 107 4.90 2.92 -10.88
C THR A 107 5.43 3.08 -12.32
N GLY A 108 6.22 2.09 -12.77
CA GLY A 108 6.82 2.10 -14.11
C GLY A 108 5.80 1.97 -15.25
N TYR A 109 4.60 1.45 -14.98
CA TYR A 109 3.52 1.35 -15.95
C TYR A 109 2.50 2.48 -15.77
N TYR A 110 1.64 2.68 -16.78
CA TYR A 110 0.61 3.69 -16.77
C TYR A 110 -0.72 3.13 -17.27
N TYR A 111 -1.81 3.74 -16.84
CA TYR A 111 -3.14 3.46 -17.35
C TYR A 111 -3.57 4.51 -18.38
N ASN A 112 -4.26 4.04 -19.40
CA ASN A 112 -5.02 4.89 -20.32
C ASN A 112 -6.50 4.66 -20.07
N TYR A 113 -7.22 5.72 -19.74
CA TYR A 113 -8.65 5.69 -19.46
C TYR A 113 -9.40 6.27 -20.65
N PHE A 114 -10.29 5.47 -21.23
CA PHE A 114 -11.26 5.88 -22.26
C PHE A 114 -12.67 5.65 -21.72
N LEU A 115 -13.08 6.50 -20.78
CA LEU A 115 -14.31 6.30 -20.01
C LEU A 115 -15.47 7.12 -20.59
N GLY A 116 -16.46 6.43 -21.18
CA GLY A 116 -17.66 7.05 -21.75
C GLY A 116 -17.41 7.81 -23.06
N GLU A 117 -18.44 8.53 -23.52
CA GLU A 117 -18.40 9.29 -24.79
C GLU A 117 -17.75 10.68 -24.67
N ASP A 118 -17.52 11.16 -23.44
CA ASP A 118 -16.87 12.46 -23.19
C ASP A 118 -15.35 12.34 -23.28
N GLN A 119 -14.78 12.88 -24.36
CA GLN A 119 -13.33 12.86 -24.61
C GLN A 119 -12.51 13.63 -23.57
N SER A 120 -13.11 14.57 -22.83
CA SER A 120 -12.39 15.30 -21.78
C SER A 120 -11.99 14.42 -20.59
N ARG A 121 -12.71 13.30 -20.41
CA ARG A 121 -12.44 12.26 -19.41
C ARG A 121 -11.45 11.21 -19.89
N TRP A 122 -11.05 11.27 -21.16
CA TRP A 122 -10.03 10.38 -21.66
C TRP A 122 -8.67 10.89 -21.20
N LYS A 123 -7.98 10.09 -20.39
CA LYS A 123 -6.66 10.43 -19.83
C LYS A 123 -5.68 9.33 -20.19
N GLY A 124 -4.65 9.69 -20.94
CA GLY A 124 -3.52 8.82 -21.22
C GLY A 124 -2.36 9.10 -20.27
N GLY A 125 -1.51 8.10 -20.03
CA GLY A 125 -0.29 8.30 -19.23
C GLY A 125 -0.53 8.46 -17.72
N VAL A 126 -1.67 8.01 -17.19
CA VAL A 126 -1.95 8.13 -15.74
C VAL A 126 -1.08 7.12 -15.00
N ARG A 127 -0.04 7.57 -14.30
CA ARG A 127 0.89 6.73 -13.53
C ARG A 127 0.39 6.54 -12.09
N PRO A 128 0.09 5.30 -11.68
CA PRO A 128 -0.20 4.99 -10.28
C PRO A 128 1.01 5.10 -9.36
N HIS A 129 0.77 5.04 -8.05
CA HIS A 129 1.79 5.00 -7.01
C HIS A 129 1.68 3.74 -6.15
N ASP A 130 2.78 3.32 -5.51
CA ASP A 130 2.80 2.17 -4.57
C ASP A 130 2.50 2.57 -3.11
N THR A 131 2.65 3.85 -2.81
CA THR A 131 2.48 4.43 -1.48
C THR A 131 1.69 5.71 -1.61
N LEU A 132 0.83 5.98 -0.64
CA LEU A 132 0.08 7.23 -0.55
C LEU A 132 0.27 7.86 0.82
N VAL A 133 0.61 9.14 0.87
CA VAL A 133 0.79 9.87 2.13
C VAL A 133 -0.18 11.03 2.25
N TYR A 134 -0.64 11.26 3.47
CA TYR A 134 -1.18 12.55 3.90
C TYR A 134 -0.18 13.17 4.88
N GLU A 135 0.34 14.33 4.53
CA GLU A 135 1.25 15.10 5.38
C GLU A 135 0.46 16.14 6.16
N ASP A 136 0.68 16.20 7.47
CA ASP A 136 0.11 17.17 8.38
C ASP A 136 -1.45 17.21 8.36
N LEU A 137 -2.11 16.03 8.26
CA LEU A 137 -3.55 15.89 8.58
C LEU A 137 -3.87 16.44 9.97
N TYR A 138 -2.98 16.11 10.91
CA TYR A 138 -2.81 16.79 12.18
C TYR A 138 -1.38 17.36 12.23
N PRO A 139 -1.12 18.45 12.96
CA PRO A 139 0.22 19.04 13.02
C PRO A 139 1.31 18.00 13.33
N ALA A 140 2.42 17.99 12.59
CA ALA A 140 3.54 17.10 12.83
C ALA A 140 3.22 15.58 12.70
N SER A 141 2.18 15.24 11.94
CA SER A 141 1.81 13.86 11.62
C SER A 141 1.98 13.54 10.14
N THR A 142 2.28 12.28 9.85
CA THR A 142 2.22 11.73 8.49
C THR A 142 1.40 10.45 8.56
N LEU A 143 0.30 10.37 7.81
CA LEU A 143 -0.48 9.14 7.62
C LEU A 143 -0.07 8.51 6.29
N LYS A 144 0.43 7.28 6.33
CA LYS A 144 0.96 6.57 5.16
C LYS A 144 0.11 5.34 4.88
N PHE A 145 -0.36 5.16 3.65
CA PHE A 145 -1.01 3.97 3.12
C PHE A 145 -0.09 3.25 2.12
N TYR A 146 -0.01 1.92 2.18
CA TYR A 146 0.84 1.11 1.31
C TYR A 146 0.37 -0.35 1.29
N ALA A 147 0.85 -1.14 0.32
CA ALA A 147 0.66 -2.58 0.31
C ALA A 147 1.63 -3.27 1.27
N LYS A 148 1.14 -4.21 2.09
CA LYS A 148 1.96 -5.18 2.82
C LYS A 148 1.29 -6.55 2.70
N ASP A 149 2.01 -7.57 2.21
CA ASP A 149 1.49 -8.94 2.07
C ASP A 149 0.16 -9.08 1.32
N SER A 150 -0.02 -8.34 0.23
CA SER A 150 -1.30 -8.26 -0.53
C SER A 150 -2.48 -7.65 0.22
N HIS A 151 -2.24 -6.96 1.35
CA HIS A 151 -3.25 -6.21 2.11
C HIS A 151 -2.92 -4.71 2.09
N LEU A 152 -3.95 -3.88 2.19
CA LEU A 152 -3.78 -2.44 2.39
C LEU A 152 -3.42 -2.18 3.87
N LYS A 153 -2.26 -1.62 4.12
CA LYS A 153 -1.81 -1.17 5.44
C LYS A 153 -1.79 0.34 5.52
N TYR A 154 -1.95 0.89 6.72
CA TYR A 154 -1.56 2.26 7.01
C TYR A 154 -0.84 2.39 8.35
N ASP A 155 0.06 3.36 8.46
CA ASP A 155 0.70 3.74 9.72
C ASP A 155 0.66 5.26 9.94
N TRP A 156 0.65 5.64 11.22
CA TRP A 156 0.80 7.02 11.67
C TRP A 156 2.24 7.23 12.14
N GLN A 157 2.92 8.22 11.57
CA GLN A 157 4.25 8.63 11.95
C GLN A 157 4.16 10.02 12.57
N LEU A 158 4.38 10.10 13.89
CA LEU A 158 4.23 11.35 14.63
C LEU A 158 5.60 11.87 15.02
N ARG A 159 5.92 13.07 14.54
CA ARG A 159 7.12 13.82 14.95
C ARG A 159 6.93 14.50 16.31
N ASP A 160 5.68 14.61 16.77
CA ASP A 160 5.30 15.03 18.11
C ASP A 160 4.27 14.03 18.68
N PRO A 161 4.63 13.24 19.71
CA PRO A 161 3.70 12.29 20.33
C PRO A 161 2.42 12.90 20.91
N GLY A 162 2.42 14.18 21.28
CA GLY A 162 1.23 14.85 21.83
C GLY A 162 0.03 14.83 20.87
N VAL A 163 0.32 14.75 19.57
CA VAL A 163 -0.65 14.69 18.46
C VAL A 163 -1.48 13.40 18.49
N LEU A 164 -0.99 12.33 19.12
CA LEU A 164 -1.69 11.03 19.18
C LEU A 164 -3.11 11.17 19.73
N SER A 165 -3.29 12.03 20.73
CA SER A 165 -4.59 12.29 21.37
C SER A 165 -5.55 13.16 20.54
N GLU A 166 -5.02 13.84 19.52
CA GLU A 166 -5.77 14.69 18.60
C GLU A 166 -6.35 13.90 17.42
N ILE A 167 -5.72 12.79 17.05
CA ILE A 167 -6.13 11.95 15.92
C ILE A 167 -7.47 11.26 16.23
N LYS A 168 -8.50 11.63 15.46
CA LYS A 168 -9.84 11.07 15.59
C LYS A 168 -10.49 10.85 14.24
N TRP A 169 -11.34 9.84 14.10
CA TRP A 169 -12.12 9.62 12.89
C TRP A 169 -13.48 8.97 13.15
N THR A 170 -14.38 9.07 12.18
CA THR A 170 -15.66 8.34 12.15
C THR A 170 -15.74 7.47 10.90
N TYR A 171 -16.64 6.48 10.92
CA TYR A 171 -17.02 5.72 9.73
C TYR A 171 -18.42 6.12 9.27
N ASP A 172 -18.50 7.24 8.54
CA ASP A 172 -19.77 7.77 8.03
C ASP A 172 -20.38 6.81 7.01
N GLY A 173 -21.66 6.47 7.18
CA GLY A 173 -22.36 5.52 6.31
C GLY A 173 -22.34 4.07 6.80
N ALA A 174 -21.50 3.74 7.79
CA ALA A 174 -21.56 2.44 8.45
C ALA A 174 -22.91 2.25 9.17
N ASN A 175 -23.41 1.02 9.18
CA ASN A 175 -24.61 0.64 9.95
C ASN A 175 -24.31 0.55 11.46
N GLY A 176 -23.04 0.36 11.82
CA GLY A 176 -22.57 0.29 13.19
C GLY A 176 -21.05 0.28 13.24
N VAL A 177 -20.49 0.91 14.26
CA VAL A 177 -19.07 0.87 14.61
C VAL A 177 -19.01 0.47 16.07
N GLN A 178 -18.24 -0.57 16.37
CA GLN A 178 -18.03 -0.99 17.74
C GLN A 178 -16.59 -1.47 17.91
N LEU A 179 -16.06 -1.28 19.11
CA LEU A 179 -14.91 -2.07 19.54
C LEU A 179 -15.45 -3.45 19.87
N ASN A 180 -14.87 -4.47 19.27
CA ASN A 180 -15.05 -5.83 19.78
C ASN A 180 -14.40 -5.92 21.19
N PRO A 181 -14.60 -6.98 21.99
CA PRO A 181 -14.11 -7.13 23.39
C PRO A 181 -12.60 -6.99 23.64
N GLU A 182 -11.92 -6.50 22.63
CA GLU A 182 -10.70 -6.95 22.05
C GLU A 182 -9.94 -5.69 21.56
N GLY A 183 -10.68 -4.64 21.26
CA GLY A 183 -10.10 -3.36 20.93
C GLY A 183 -9.62 -3.29 19.49
N SER A 184 -10.05 -4.22 18.63
CA SER A 184 -10.14 -4.03 17.19
C SER A 184 -11.43 -3.29 16.85
N LEU A 185 -11.45 -2.53 15.76
CA LEU A 185 -12.66 -1.83 15.30
C LEU A 185 -13.44 -2.73 14.35
N GLN A 186 -14.72 -2.94 14.62
CA GLN A 186 -15.62 -3.66 13.73
C GLN A 186 -16.59 -2.66 13.08
N ILE A 187 -16.55 -2.59 11.75
CA ILE A 187 -17.35 -1.68 10.94
C ILE A 187 -18.40 -2.50 10.19
N GLN A 188 -19.66 -2.33 10.58
CA GLN A 188 -20.80 -3.03 9.97
C GLN A 188 -21.34 -2.23 8.79
N THR A 189 -21.60 -2.94 7.68
CA THR A 189 -22.21 -2.39 6.46
C THR A 189 -23.46 -3.19 6.08
N SER A 190 -24.17 -2.78 5.03
CA SER A 190 -25.36 -3.52 4.54
C SER A 190 -25.01 -4.77 3.73
N ILE A 191 -23.74 -4.97 3.40
CA ILE A 191 -23.25 -6.10 2.59
C ILE A 191 -22.28 -7.01 3.38
N GLY A 192 -22.08 -6.73 4.67
CA GLY A 192 -21.25 -7.47 5.62
C GLY A 192 -20.41 -6.53 6.49
N GLU A 193 -19.36 -7.02 7.12
CA GLU A 193 -18.51 -6.24 8.03
C GLU A 193 -17.03 -6.36 7.66
N PHE A 194 -16.23 -5.38 8.07
CA PHE A 194 -14.77 -5.42 8.00
C PHE A 194 -14.19 -4.93 9.33
N MET A 195 -12.94 -5.31 9.60
CA MET A 195 -12.27 -5.03 10.87
C MET A 195 -10.94 -4.30 10.68
N GLU A 196 -10.59 -3.43 11.62
CA GLU A 196 -9.22 -2.97 11.82
C GLU A 196 -8.65 -3.59 13.09
N SER A 197 -7.50 -4.24 12.98
CA SER A 197 -6.79 -4.82 14.12
C SER A 197 -6.31 -3.77 15.10
N THR A 198 -6.17 -4.14 16.37
CA THR A 198 -5.64 -3.27 17.44
C THR A 198 -4.26 -2.70 17.05
N PRO A 199 -3.99 -1.39 17.24
CA PRO A 199 -2.75 -0.75 16.82
C PRO A 199 -1.56 -1.16 17.71
N VAL A 200 -0.36 -1.29 17.13
CA VAL A 200 0.89 -1.60 17.84
C VAL A 200 1.82 -0.40 17.77
N ALA A 201 2.22 0.24 18.87
CA ALA A 201 3.01 1.47 18.81
C ALA A 201 4.43 1.36 19.37
N TRP A 202 5.34 2.14 18.82
CA TRP A 202 6.74 2.29 19.23
C TRP A 202 7.24 3.70 18.94
N GLY A 203 8.39 4.09 19.45
CA GLY A 203 8.96 5.39 19.16
C GLY A 203 10.43 5.49 19.53
N TRP A 204 10.99 6.68 19.45
CA TRP A 204 12.40 6.93 19.72
C TRP A 204 12.57 7.82 20.92
N LYS A 205 13.59 7.60 21.76
CA LYS A 205 14.03 8.53 22.80
C LYS A 205 15.55 8.51 22.90
N ASN A 206 16.20 9.66 22.72
CA ASN A 206 17.65 9.80 22.63
C ASN A 206 18.31 8.84 21.62
N GLY A 207 17.60 8.48 20.54
CA GLY A 207 18.06 7.54 19.53
C GLY A 207 17.88 6.05 19.86
N GLU A 208 17.16 5.71 20.94
CA GLU A 208 16.79 4.34 21.33
C GLU A 208 15.30 4.07 21.05
N ARG A 209 14.97 2.90 20.51
CA ARG A 209 13.57 2.50 20.23
C ARG A 209 12.86 2.10 21.53
N ILE A 210 11.63 2.57 21.72
CA ILE A 210 10.76 2.29 22.86
C ILE A 210 9.39 1.85 22.34
N ASP A 211 9.05 0.57 22.50
CA ASP A 211 7.71 0.05 22.24
C ASP A 211 6.75 0.41 23.41
N PHE A 212 5.49 0.72 23.11
CA PHE A 212 4.48 1.09 24.13
C PHE A 212 3.07 0.64 23.73
N GLY A 213 2.24 0.38 24.74
CA GLY A 213 0.85 -0.01 24.49
C GLY A 213 0.03 1.12 23.85
N CYS A 214 -0.65 0.82 22.74
CA CYS A 214 -1.62 1.70 22.08
C CYS A 214 -2.91 0.93 21.80
N TRP A 215 -4.06 1.59 21.87
CA TRP A 215 -5.37 0.99 21.61
C TRP A 215 -6.35 2.01 21.05
N TYR A 216 -7.41 1.51 20.41
CA TYR A 216 -8.52 2.36 19.97
C TYR A 216 -9.39 2.79 21.15
N THR A 217 -9.86 4.02 21.11
CA THR A 217 -10.93 4.54 21.95
C THR A 217 -12.14 4.80 21.07
N LEU A 218 -13.34 4.50 21.57
CA LEU A 218 -14.59 4.76 20.88
C LEU A 218 -15.53 5.52 21.81
N VAL A 219 -15.79 6.80 21.50
CA VAL A 219 -16.72 7.65 22.25
C VAL A 219 -17.87 8.04 21.33
N GLY A 220 -19.02 7.41 21.51
CA GLY A 220 -20.13 7.56 20.57
C GLY A 220 -19.82 6.89 19.23
N GLN A 221 -19.53 7.68 18.19
CA GLN A 221 -19.05 7.19 16.89
C GLN A 221 -17.62 7.66 16.57
N GLU A 222 -17.03 8.49 17.43
CA GLU A 222 -15.67 8.98 17.25
C GLU A 222 -14.67 7.95 17.76
N ILE A 223 -13.80 7.53 16.85
CA ILE A 223 -12.66 6.67 17.09
C ILE A 223 -11.44 7.56 17.32
N GLY A 224 -10.57 7.21 18.25
CA GLY A 224 -9.26 7.83 18.39
C GLY A 224 -8.25 6.88 19.02
N PHE A 225 -7.02 7.32 19.23
CA PHE A 225 -6.00 6.51 19.90
C PHE A 225 -5.86 6.87 21.38
N ALA A 226 -5.57 5.87 22.20
CA ALA A 226 -4.98 6.05 23.52
C ALA A 226 -3.71 5.21 23.63
N ALA A 227 -2.81 5.62 24.49
CA ALA A 227 -1.54 4.95 24.73
C ALA A 227 -1.14 5.07 26.20
N GLN A 228 -0.11 4.31 26.59
CA GLN A 228 0.52 4.44 27.89
C GLN A 228 1.22 5.81 28.04
N ASP A 229 1.34 6.31 29.28
CA ASP A 229 1.84 7.66 29.58
C ASP A 229 3.26 7.89 29.03
N GLU A 230 4.08 6.84 28.99
CA GLU A 230 5.46 6.84 28.50
C GLU A 230 5.57 7.24 27.02
N ALA A 231 4.49 7.06 26.24
CA ALA A 231 4.42 7.47 24.84
C ALA A 231 4.61 8.98 24.65
N MET A 232 4.17 9.79 25.62
CA MET A 232 4.22 11.25 25.56
C MET A 232 5.62 11.84 25.79
N ASP A 233 6.55 11.01 26.29
CA ASP A 233 7.93 11.41 26.60
C ASP A 233 8.95 10.96 25.53
N LEU A 234 8.48 10.59 24.32
CA LEU A 234 9.29 10.15 23.19
C LEU A 234 9.64 11.32 22.24
N ASP A 235 10.73 11.18 21.49
CA ASP A 235 11.18 12.12 20.44
C ASP A 235 10.39 11.96 19.13
N SER A 236 9.82 10.77 18.88
CA SER A 236 8.90 10.45 17.76
C SER A 236 8.29 9.07 17.98
N LEU A 237 7.17 8.75 17.32
CA LEU A 237 6.55 7.41 17.40
C LEU A 237 6.04 6.90 16.03
N VAL A 238 6.05 5.58 15.86
CA VAL A 238 5.67 4.78 14.69
C VAL A 238 5.00 3.49 15.20
N ILE A 239 4.15 2.84 14.40
CA ILE A 239 3.30 1.73 14.86
C ILE A 239 3.58 0.42 14.06
N ASP A 240 4.37 -0.58 14.58
CA ASP A 240 4.61 -1.98 14.03
C ASP A 240 5.65 -2.89 14.83
N PRO A 241 5.40 -4.16 15.31
CA PRO A 241 5.24 -5.45 14.56
C PRO A 241 4.16 -6.45 15.09
N GLN A 242 3.75 -7.47 14.29
CA GLN A 242 2.44 -8.13 14.44
C GLN A 242 2.42 -9.57 15.01
N LEU A 243 1.95 -9.70 16.25
CA LEU A 243 1.24 -10.89 16.69
C LEU A 243 -0.02 -11.06 15.81
N ILE A 244 -0.07 -12.12 14.98
CA ILE A 244 -1.21 -12.35 14.07
C ILE A 244 -2.43 -12.73 14.91
N PHE A 245 -2.30 -13.78 15.72
CA PHE A 245 -3.29 -14.11 16.74
C PHE A 245 -2.74 -15.06 17.80
N THR A 246 -3.36 -15.04 18.98
CA THR A 246 -3.23 -16.06 20.02
C THR A 246 -4.62 -16.40 20.56
N SER A 247 -4.96 -17.69 20.64
CA SER A 247 -6.27 -18.14 21.13
C SER A 247 -6.13 -19.38 21.99
N PHE A 248 -7.01 -19.56 22.96
CA PHE A 248 -7.30 -20.89 23.50
C PHE A 248 -8.19 -21.68 22.53
N SER A 249 -8.25 -23.00 22.71
CA SER A 249 -9.18 -23.86 21.99
C SER A 249 -10.61 -23.71 22.48
N GLY A 250 -10.85 -23.08 23.64
CA GLY A 250 -12.18 -22.95 24.23
C GLY A 250 -12.73 -24.23 24.87
N SER A 251 -11.92 -25.29 24.97
CA SER A 251 -12.29 -26.55 25.64
C SER A 251 -12.85 -26.33 27.04
N LEU A 252 -13.96 -27.01 27.37
CA LEU A 252 -14.54 -27.00 28.73
C LEU A 252 -13.93 -28.05 29.66
N THR A 253 -13.02 -28.87 29.13
CA THR A 253 -12.31 -29.91 29.86
C THR A 253 -10.81 -29.73 29.68
N ASP A 254 -10.04 -30.40 30.53
CA ASP A 254 -8.59 -30.34 30.48
C ASP A 254 -8.08 -30.75 29.09
N ASN A 255 -7.37 -29.83 28.45
CA ASN A 255 -6.90 -30.00 27.08
C ASN A 255 -5.44 -29.57 26.98
N TRP A 256 -4.54 -30.52 26.83
CA TRP A 256 -3.09 -30.27 26.85
C TRP A 256 -2.57 -30.14 25.42
N GLY A 257 -1.79 -29.09 25.13
CA GLY A 257 -1.19 -28.83 23.82
C GLY A 257 0.08 -29.62 23.53
N PHE A 258 0.26 -30.00 22.26
CA PHE A 258 1.39 -30.82 21.78
C PHE A 258 2.05 -30.23 20.54
N SER A 259 1.30 -30.09 19.45
CA SER A 259 1.87 -29.81 18.12
C SER A 259 0.99 -28.81 17.38
N ALA A 260 1.60 -27.99 16.54
CA ALA A 260 0.88 -27.14 15.60
C ALA A 260 1.50 -27.19 14.20
N THR A 261 0.65 -27.02 13.20
CA THR A 261 1.04 -26.92 11.79
C THR A 261 0.15 -25.93 11.05
N TYR A 262 0.42 -25.76 9.76
CA TYR A 262 -0.27 -24.83 8.88
C TYR A 262 -0.53 -25.46 7.52
N ASP A 263 -1.32 -24.76 6.72
CA ASP A 263 -1.51 -25.04 5.30
C ASP A 263 -1.19 -23.82 4.44
N GLU A 264 -1.34 -23.96 3.11
CA GLU A 264 -1.06 -22.90 2.14
C GLU A 264 -1.96 -21.66 2.32
N ALA A 265 -3.17 -21.84 2.87
CA ALA A 265 -4.06 -20.73 3.20
C ALA A 265 -3.62 -19.97 4.47
N GLY A 266 -2.59 -20.46 5.18
CA GLY A 266 -2.08 -19.89 6.41
C GLY A 266 -2.98 -20.16 7.62
N ARG A 267 -3.88 -21.16 7.54
CA ARG A 267 -4.70 -21.62 8.68
C ARG A 267 -3.81 -22.28 9.72
N LEU A 268 -4.18 -22.18 11.00
CA LEU A 268 -3.46 -22.84 12.08
C LEU A 268 -4.21 -24.11 12.50
N TYR A 269 -3.49 -25.22 12.52
CA TYR A 269 -3.94 -26.52 13.03
C TYR A 269 -3.25 -26.77 14.37
N GLY A 270 -3.98 -26.69 15.47
CA GLY A 270 -3.49 -26.99 16.81
C GLY A 270 -3.92 -28.39 17.24
N ALA A 271 -2.99 -29.18 17.77
CA ALA A 271 -3.27 -30.49 18.33
C ALA A 271 -2.86 -30.58 19.79
N GLY A 272 -3.66 -31.36 20.50
CA GLY A 272 -3.51 -31.64 21.91
C GLY A 272 -4.16 -32.96 22.28
N VAL A 273 -4.46 -33.12 23.57
CA VAL A 273 -5.24 -34.25 24.08
C VAL A 273 -6.29 -33.79 25.07
N ALA A 274 -7.41 -34.52 25.18
CA ALA A 274 -8.46 -34.26 26.16
C ALA A 274 -8.75 -35.51 27.00
N PHE A 275 -9.05 -35.30 28.28
CA PHE A 275 -9.17 -36.37 29.29
C PHE A 275 -10.61 -36.73 29.67
N ALA A 276 -11.59 -36.03 29.11
CA ALA A 276 -13.00 -36.22 29.41
C ALA A 276 -13.89 -35.60 28.32
N THR A 277 -15.20 -35.82 28.46
CA THR A 277 -16.20 -35.10 27.67
C THR A 277 -16.18 -33.61 28.01
N GLY A 278 -16.16 -32.74 27.01
CA GLY A 278 -16.19 -31.28 27.20
C GLY A 278 -15.32 -30.51 26.22
N TYR A 279 -14.43 -31.18 25.48
CA TYR A 279 -13.76 -30.58 24.35
C TYR A 279 -14.75 -30.32 23.20
N ILE A 280 -14.57 -29.18 22.53
CA ILE A 280 -15.56 -28.48 21.70
C ILE A 280 -15.70 -29.03 20.28
N ALA A 281 -15.72 -30.36 20.13
CA ALA A 281 -15.79 -30.99 18.81
C ALA A 281 -17.00 -30.50 17.99
N SER A 282 -16.76 -30.15 16.73
CA SER A 282 -17.76 -29.57 15.83
C SER A 282 -18.81 -30.59 15.41
N THR A 283 -20.04 -30.15 15.19
CA THR A 283 -21.08 -31.02 14.65
C THR A 283 -20.70 -31.48 13.24
N GLY A 284 -20.71 -32.79 13.01
CA GLY A 284 -20.32 -33.37 11.72
C GLY A 284 -18.81 -33.59 11.54
N ALA A 285 -17.98 -33.23 12.52
CA ALA A 285 -16.58 -33.64 12.56
C ALA A 285 -16.44 -35.17 12.63
N PHE A 286 -15.26 -35.68 12.25
CA PHE A 286 -15.01 -37.13 12.18
C PHE A 286 -15.37 -37.87 13.47
N GLN A 287 -14.89 -37.38 14.62
CA GLN A 287 -15.21 -37.93 15.93
C GLN A 287 -15.59 -36.79 16.87
N THR A 288 -16.83 -36.84 17.36
CA THR A 288 -17.43 -35.77 18.19
C THR A 288 -17.53 -36.12 19.67
N THR A 289 -17.14 -37.34 20.04
CA THR A 289 -17.23 -37.85 21.41
C THR A 289 -15.88 -38.40 21.87
N TYR A 290 -15.56 -38.11 23.13
CA TYR A 290 -14.50 -38.79 23.88
C TYR A 290 -14.85 -40.26 24.06
N ASN A 291 -13.94 -41.17 23.73
CA ASN A 291 -14.24 -42.59 23.52
C ASN A 291 -13.98 -43.49 24.75
N ASP A 292 -13.48 -42.97 25.87
CA ASP A 292 -13.37 -43.73 27.13
C ASP A 292 -14.76 -43.90 27.80
N PRO A 293 -15.17 -45.12 28.22
CA PRO A 293 -16.51 -45.34 28.77
C PRO A 293 -16.75 -44.61 30.10
N PRO A 294 -17.97 -44.12 30.38
CA PRO A 294 -18.30 -43.54 31.68
C PRO A 294 -18.17 -44.61 32.79
N GLY A 295 -17.18 -44.46 33.67
CA GLY A 295 -16.89 -45.41 34.74
C GLY A 295 -16.16 -44.78 35.93
N ILE A 296 -15.90 -45.59 36.97
CA ILE A 296 -15.25 -45.19 38.24
C ILE A 296 -13.74 -44.90 38.05
N ASN A 297 -13.21 -45.05 36.83
CA ASN A 297 -11.85 -44.67 36.52
C ASN A 297 -11.74 -43.14 36.51
N LEU A 298 -11.21 -42.61 37.60
CA LEU A 298 -10.73 -41.24 37.75
C LEU A 298 -9.44 -40.97 36.91
N GLY A 299 -9.24 -41.64 35.78
CA GLY A 299 -7.91 -41.84 35.18
C GLY A 299 -7.78 -41.40 33.73
N PHE A 300 -7.04 -40.31 33.49
CA PHE A 300 -5.91 -40.16 32.57
C PHE A 300 -5.83 -41.05 31.29
N ASN A 301 -6.91 -41.22 30.52
CA ASN A 301 -6.91 -41.88 29.19
C ASN A 301 -7.16 -40.86 28.04
N PRO A 302 -6.19 -40.00 27.72
CA PRO A 302 -6.39 -38.94 26.74
C PRO A 302 -6.76 -39.44 25.33
N ASP A 303 -7.69 -38.76 24.66
CA ASP A 303 -7.87 -38.83 23.20
C ASP A 303 -7.20 -37.63 22.54
N VAL A 304 -6.66 -37.80 21.32
CA VAL A 304 -6.12 -36.68 20.53
C VAL A 304 -7.25 -35.68 20.23
N THR A 305 -6.94 -34.40 20.31
CA THR A 305 -7.82 -33.29 19.91
C THR A 305 -7.15 -32.47 18.82
N ILE A 306 -7.90 -32.07 17.80
CA ILE A 306 -7.43 -31.23 16.70
C ILE A 306 -8.39 -30.06 16.55
N THR A 307 -7.91 -28.83 16.73
CA THR A 307 -8.65 -27.59 16.49
C THR A 307 -8.03 -26.85 15.33
N VAL A 308 -8.84 -26.42 14.36
CA VAL A 308 -8.39 -25.67 13.19
C VAL A 308 -8.99 -24.29 13.21
N PHE A 309 -8.13 -23.28 13.09
CA PHE A 309 -8.50 -21.87 13.08
C PHE A 309 -8.31 -21.30 11.68
N GLU A 310 -9.12 -20.31 11.34
CA GLU A 310 -8.82 -19.45 10.20
C GLU A 310 -7.48 -18.71 10.40
N PRO A 311 -6.89 -18.09 9.36
CA PRO A 311 -5.58 -17.46 9.46
C PRO A 311 -5.46 -16.35 10.52
N GLN A 312 -6.58 -15.71 10.90
CA GLN A 312 -6.69 -14.65 11.90
C GLN A 312 -7.11 -15.14 13.29
N GLY A 313 -7.45 -16.43 13.46
CA GLY A 313 -7.74 -17.00 14.77
C GLY A 313 -9.06 -16.63 15.43
N THR A 314 -9.88 -15.77 14.79
CA THR A 314 -11.16 -15.34 15.38
C THR A 314 -12.24 -16.40 15.26
N THR A 315 -12.12 -17.26 14.24
CA THR A 315 -13.06 -18.34 13.97
C THR A 315 -12.36 -19.70 14.03
N MET A 316 -12.90 -20.60 14.84
CA MET A 316 -12.61 -22.03 14.72
C MET A 316 -13.41 -22.61 13.54
N LEU A 317 -12.70 -23.18 12.56
CA LEU A 317 -13.29 -23.84 11.41
C LEU A 317 -13.85 -25.21 11.75
N TYR A 318 -13.08 -26.03 12.47
CA TYR A 318 -13.56 -27.26 13.05
C TYR A 318 -12.71 -27.72 14.23
N ALA A 319 -13.30 -28.55 15.08
CA ALA A 319 -12.61 -29.33 16.10
C ALA A 319 -13.06 -30.79 16.04
N THR A 320 -12.13 -31.74 16.23
CA THR A 320 -12.43 -33.17 16.26
C THR A 320 -11.59 -33.89 17.30
N TYR A 321 -12.12 -34.97 17.86
CA TYR A 321 -11.31 -35.97 18.54
C TYR A 321 -10.66 -36.92 17.51
N LEU A 322 -9.67 -37.67 17.95
CA LEU A 322 -9.10 -38.83 17.28
C LEU A 322 -8.56 -39.81 18.34
N GLY A 323 -9.26 -40.91 18.57
CA GLY A 323 -8.80 -41.87 19.58
C GLY A 323 -9.77 -43.02 19.85
N GLY A 324 -9.33 -43.95 20.68
CA GLY A 324 -10.05 -45.14 21.13
C GLY A 324 -10.35 -45.10 22.62
N THR A 325 -10.24 -46.25 23.31
CA THR A 325 -10.59 -46.37 24.74
C THR A 325 -9.36 -46.40 25.66
N ALA A 326 -8.19 -46.00 25.17
CA ALA A 326 -6.92 -45.95 25.90
C ALA A 326 -6.11 -44.72 25.44
N PRO A 327 -5.01 -44.33 26.11
CA PRO A 327 -4.29 -43.10 25.78
C PRO A 327 -3.82 -43.01 24.32
N ASP A 328 -4.09 -41.87 23.69
CA ASP A 328 -3.77 -41.54 22.29
C ASP A 328 -3.20 -40.11 22.18
N HIS A 329 -2.01 -39.98 21.58
CA HIS A 329 -1.19 -38.77 21.66
C HIS A 329 -0.71 -38.30 20.28
N PRO A 330 -0.85 -37.01 19.92
CA PRO A 330 -0.23 -36.48 18.71
C PRO A 330 1.23 -36.11 18.98
N HIS A 331 2.14 -36.46 18.07
CA HIS A 331 3.56 -36.06 18.17
C HIS A 331 3.87 -35.01 17.11
N SER A 332 3.37 -35.17 15.88
CA SER A 332 3.60 -34.18 14.83
C SER A 332 2.48 -34.18 13.81
N MET A 333 2.30 -33.04 13.17
CA MET A 333 1.33 -32.83 12.09
C MET A 333 1.97 -32.14 10.88
N VAL A 334 1.44 -32.43 9.70
CA VAL A 334 1.77 -31.72 8.46
C VAL A 334 0.54 -31.71 7.56
N VAL A 335 0.33 -30.61 6.83
CA VAL A 335 -0.67 -30.55 5.76
C VAL A 335 0.04 -30.77 4.43
N ASN A 336 -0.52 -31.64 3.57
CA ASN A 336 0.06 -31.93 2.27
C ASN A 336 -0.42 -30.94 1.19
N GLY A 337 0.10 -31.03 -0.04
CA GLY A 337 -0.29 -30.14 -1.14
C GLY A 337 -1.73 -30.30 -1.65
N ASN A 338 -2.55 -31.14 -1.02
CA ASN A 338 -3.99 -31.29 -1.28
C ASN A 338 -4.85 -30.72 -0.13
N ASP A 339 -4.26 -29.96 0.80
CA ASP A 339 -4.88 -29.45 2.04
C ASP A 339 -5.36 -30.56 3.01
N GLU A 340 -4.79 -31.77 2.91
CA GLU A 340 -5.14 -32.89 3.79
C GLU A 340 -4.20 -32.93 5.01
N LEU A 341 -4.76 -32.83 6.21
CA LEU A 341 -4.01 -32.94 7.46
C LEU A 341 -3.54 -34.38 7.69
N ILE A 342 -2.24 -34.56 7.92
CA ILE A 342 -1.62 -35.81 8.34
C ILE A 342 -1.16 -35.65 9.80
N VAL A 343 -1.59 -36.57 10.65
CA VAL A 343 -1.25 -36.61 12.08
C VAL A 343 -0.48 -37.89 12.36
N MET A 344 0.70 -37.75 12.96
CA MET A 344 1.49 -38.85 13.48
C MET A 344 1.51 -38.78 15.00
N GLY A 345 1.42 -39.94 15.64
CA GLY A 345 1.42 -40.01 17.09
C GLY A 345 1.54 -41.45 17.60
N THR A 346 1.22 -41.63 18.87
CA THR A 346 1.23 -42.94 19.55
C THR A 346 -0.15 -43.26 20.08
N THR A 347 -0.55 -44.52 19.96
CA THR A 347 -1.82 -45.04 20.47
C THR A 347 -1.61 -46.26 21.36
N GLY A 348 -2.23 -46.25 22.54
CA GLY A 348 -2.44 -47.43 23.39
C GLY A 348 -3.77 -48.13 23.12
N SER A 349 -4.59 -47.55 22.25
CA SER A 349 -5.93 -48.02 21.94
C SER A 349 -5.90 -49.22 21.00
N SER A 350 -6.42 -50.36 21.45
CA SER A 350 -6.66 -51.53 20.57
C SER A 350 -7.80 -51.32 19.56
N ASN A 351 -8.58 -50.24 19.75
CA ASN A 351 -9.73 -49.84 18.94
C ASN A 351 -9.55 -48.43 18.35
N PHE A 352 -8.30 -47.97 18.17
CA PHE A 352 -8.00 -46.70 17.51
C PHE A 352 -8.65 -46.66 16.12
N PRO A 353 -9.21 -45.52 15.68
CA PRO A 353 -9.90 -45.45 14.39
C PRO A 353 -8.95 -45.72 13.23
N THR A 354 -9.13 -46.85 12.52
CA THR A 354 -8.35 -47.21 11.33
C THR A 354 -9.19 -47.11 10.06
N GLN A 355 -8.55 -46.77 8.94
CA GLN A 355 -9.19 -46.64 7.63
C GLN A 355 -8.16 -46.98 6.55
N ASN A 356 -8.44 -47.97 5.69
CA ASN A 356 -7.47 -48.45 4.69
C ASN A 356 -6.04 -48.70 5.26
N PRO A 357 -5.90 -49.37 6.42
CA PRO A 357 -4.64 -49.41 7.15
C PRO A 357 -3.56 -50.27 6.47
N VAL A 358 -2.29 -49.91 6.70
CA VAL A 358 -1.13 -50.78 6.46
C VAL A 358 -1.12 -51.93 7.48
N GLN A 359 -1.36 -51.63 8.75
CA GLN A 359 -1.64 -52.60 9.81
C GLN A 359 -2.92 -52.23 10.56
N SER A 360 -3.81 -53.20 10.72
CA SER A 360 -5.13 -53.02 11.32
C SER A 360 -5.21 -53.39 12.80
N ILE A 361 -4.09 -53.77 13.43
CA ILE A 361 -4.04 -54.25 14.82
C ILE A 361 -2.87 -53.58 15.51
N ASN A 362 -3.10 -53.06 16.72
CA ASN A 362 -2.05 -52.65 17.66
C ASN A 362 -1.31 -53.90 18.18
N ALA A 363 -0.05 -54.03 17.78
CA ALA A 363 0.83 -55.15 18.11
C ALA A 363 1.72 -54.89 19.34
N GLY A 364 1.67 -53.68 19.91
CA GLY A 364 2.66 -53.09 20.79
C GLY A 364 3.10 -53.92 22.01
N GLY A 365 4.08 -53.36 22.73
CA GLY A 365 4.87 -54.05 23.75
C GLY A 365 4.23 -54.24 25.12
N ASN A 366 4.99 -53.93 26.16
CA ASN A 366 4.51 -53.97 27.55
C ASN A 366 3.88 -52.62 27.92
N ASP A 367 3.06 -52.63 28.98
CA ASP A 367 2.49 -51.39 29.51
C ASP A 367 3.61 -50.43 29.92
N VAL A 368 3.50 -49.16 29.51
CA VAL A 368 4.48 -48.11 29.81
C VAL A 368 3.76 -46.87 30.32
N THR A 369 4.30 -46.27 31.39
CA THR A 369 3.79 -45.03 31.96
C THR A 369 4.66 -43.86 31.54
N ILE A 370 4.06 -42.88 30.87
CA ILE A 370 4.70 -41.63 30.45
C ILE A 370 3.85 -40.48 30.99
N ASN A 371 4.49 -39.46 31.58
CA ASN A 371 3.85 -38.23 32.06
C ASN A 371 2.56 -38.45 32.90
N GLY A 372 2.49 -39.56 33.65
CA GLY A 372 1.40 -39.86 34.57
C GLY A 372 0.26 -40.75 34.02
N TYR A 373 0.27 -41.13 32.74
CA TYR A 373 -0.70 -42.05 32.12
C TYR A 373 -0.06 -43.31 31.54
N GLU A 374 -0.82 -44.41 31.50
CA GLU A 374 -0.35 -45.76 31.14
C GLU A 374 -0.81 -46.17 29.74
N PHE A 375 0.14 -46.27 28.81
CA PHE A 375 -0.10 -46.89 27.50
C PHE A 375 -0.08 -48.40 27.63
N LYS A 376 -1.23 -49.03 27.39
CA LYS A 376 -1.39 -50.48 27.38
C LYS A 376 -1.02 -51.05 26.02
N LYS A 377 0.29 -51.18 25.78
CA LYS A 377 0.89 -51.56 24.49
C LYS A 377 0.77 -50.45 23.46
N SER A 378 1.89 -49.78 23.18
CA SER A 378 1.90 -48.60 22.32
C SER A 378 2.43 -48.90 20.92
N ASP A 379 1.69 -48.49 19.90
CA ASP A 379 2.16 -48.43 18.51
C ASP A 379 2.06 -47.00 17.96
N LEU A 380 2.82 -46.70 16.91
CA LEU A 380 2.60 -45.48 16.13
C LEU A 380 1.24 -45.53 15.44
N PHE A 381 0.61 -44.37 15.29
CA PHE A 381 -0.42 -44.17 14.29
C PHE A 381 -0.02 -43.11 13.27
N VAL A 382 -0.53 -43.25 12.06
CA VAL A 382 -0.51 -42.19 11.03
C VAL A 382 -1.90 -42.08 10.44
N THR A 383 -2.54 -40.92 10.63
CA THR A 383 -3.91 -40.62 10.22
C THR A 383 -3.91 -39.46 9.22
N ARG A 384 -4.64 -39.61 8.11
CA ARG A 384 -4.89 -38.54 7.13
C ARG A 384 -6.37 -38.18 7.12
N PHE A 385 -6.69 -36.90 7.34
CA PHE A 385 -8.04 -36.36 7.26
C PHE A 385 -8.33 -35.79 5.88
N ASN A 386 -9.61 -35.68 5.53
CA ASN A 386 -10.03 -34.78 4.47
C ASN A 386 -9.91 -33.31 4.91
N THR A 387 -9.97 -32.39 3.94
CA THR A 387 -9.76 -30.95 4.15
C THR A 387 -10.72 -30.31 5.15
N SER A 388 -11.92 -30.88 5.34
CA SER A 388 -12.95 -30.39 6.26
C SER A 388 -12.94 -31.06 7.64
N GLY A 389 -12.04 -32.01 7.91
CA GLY A 389 -11.99 -32.74 9.19
C GLY A 389 -13.20 -33.63 9.49
N THR A 390 -14.05 -33.90 8.48
CA THR A 390 -15.30 -34.68 8.64
C THR A 390 -15.09 -36.18 8.44
N ALA A 391 -13.98 -36.57 7.82
CA ALA A 391 -13.65 -37.96 7.58
C ALA A 391 -12.14 -38.22 7.60
N VAL A 392 -11.76 -39.41 8.05
CA VAL A 392 -10.42 -39.96 7.86
C VAL A 392 -10.36 -40.66 6.50
N LEU A 393 -9.35 -40.34 5.69
CA LEU A 393 -9.09 -40.93 4.37
C LEU A 393 -8.22 -42.20 4.46
N SER A 394 -7.26 -42.18 5.38
CA SER A 394 -6.47 -43.34 5.78
C SER A 394 -6.02 -43.20 7.23
N SER A 395 -5.99 -44.30 7.98
CA SER A 395 -5.42 -44.38 9.31
C SER A 395 -4.93 -45.79 9.58
N THR A 396 -3.74 -45.91 10.14
CA THR A 396 -3.05 -47.19 10.36
C THR A 396 -2.31 -47.20 11.69
N TYR A 397 -2.23 -48.39 12.30
CA TYR A 397 -1.16 -48.69 13.25
C TYR A 397 0.15 -48.93 12.49
N LEU A 398 1.29 -48.64 13.12
CA LEU A 398 2.61 -49.01 12.64
C LEU A 398 3.51 -49.40 13.82
N GLY A 399 3.74 -50.71 13.96
CA GLY A 399 4.52 -51.25 15.07
C GLY A 399 4.70 -52.76 15.02
N GLY A 400 5.58 -53.24 15.89
CA GLY A 400 5.92 -54.63 16.13
C GLY A 400 5.49 -55.09 17.52
N THR A 401 6.22 -56.04 18.11
CA THR A 401 5.87 -56.62 19.43
C THR A 401 6.47 -55.89 20.64
N GLY A 402 7.24 -54.84 20.39
CA GLY A 402 7.73 -53.89 21.40
C GLY A 402 6.90 -52.60 21.38
N ASN A 403 7.21 -51.64 22.24
CA ASN A 403 6.56 -50.33 22.19
C ASN A 403 7.15 -49.51 21.05
N ASP A 404 6.29 -48.95 20.21
CA ASP A 404 6.65 -48.14 19.06
C ASP A 404 6.02 -46.76 19.14
N GLY A 405 6.76 -45.75 18.68
CA GLY A 405 6.35 -44.35 18.70
C GLY A 405 6.76 -43.58 19.94
N LEU A 406 7.01 -44.27 21.06
CA LEU A 406 7.49 -43.66 22.29
C LEU A 406 9.00 -43.80 22.45
N ASN A 407 9.64 -42.73 22.91
CA ASN A 407 10.99 -42.77 23.42
C ASN A 407 10.95 -43.07 24.93
N THR A 408 11.34 -44.28 25.31
CA THR A 408 11.32 -44.78 26.69
C THR A 408 12.71 -44.83 27.33
N ALA A 409 13.77 -44.67 26.53
CA ALA A 409 15.14 -44.89 26.97
C ALA A 409 16.00 -43.62 27.10
N ILE A 410 15.71 -42.54 26.35
CA ILE A 410 16.51 -41.31 26.31
C ILE A 410 15.62 -40.10 26.59
N ILE A 411 15.17 -39.93 27.84
CA ILE A 411 14.24 -38.87 28.23
C ILE A 411 14.95 -37.94 29.21
N GLU A 412 15.21 -36.71 28.78
CA GLU A 412 15.99 -35.73 29.57
C GLU A 412 15.26 -34.39 29.71
N ASN A 413 14.10 -34.26 29.06
CA ASN A 413 13.10 -33.22 29.25
C ASN A 413 11.69 -33.84 29.29
N TYR A 414 10.77 -33.13 29.95
CA TYR A 414 9.34 -33.38 29.86
C TYR A 414 8.90 -33.29 28.41
N GLY A 415 8.14 -34.29 27.96
CA GLY A 415 7.68 -34.41 26.58
C GLY A 415 8.65 -35.12 25.61
N ASP A 416 9.90 -35.41 26.01
CA ASP A 416 10.86 -36.13 25.13
C ASP A 416 10.40 -37.55 24.79
N ALA A 417 9.51 -38.13 25.58
CA ALA A 417 8.89 -39.42 25.29
C ALA A 417 8.00 -39.39 24.05
N ALA A 418 7.37 -38.25 23.76
CA ALA A 418 6.46 -38.03 22.64
C ALA A 418 7.14 -37.25 21.49
N ARG A 419 8.39 -37.60 21.20
CA ARG A 419 9.17 -37.07 20.06
C ARG A 419 8.96 -37.93 18.82
N GLY A 420 9.03 -37.27 17.67
CA GLY A 420 8.92 -37.85 16.35
C GLY A 420 8.49 -36.79 15.35
N GLU A 421 8.63 -37.10 14.07
CA GLU A 421 8.31 -36.14 13.02
C GLU A 421 7.63 -36.83 11.83
N VAL A 422 6.74 -36.09 11.17
CA VAL A 422 6.10 -36.47 9.91
C VAL A 422 6.25 -35.33 8.90
N VAL A 423 6.73 -35.61 7.69
CA VAL A 423 6.76 -34.63 6.59
C VAL A 423 6.30 -35.28 5.29
N VAL A 424 6.05 -34.46 4.28
CA VAL A 424 5.73 -34.93 2.92
C VAL A 424 6.76 -34.49 1.89
N ASP A 425 6.92 -35.25 0.82
CA ASP A 425 7.62 -34.78 -0.39
C ASP A 425 6.67 -34.07 -1.36
N PRO A 426 7.17 -33.40 -2.43
CA PRO A 426 6.33 -32.75 -3.44
C PRO A 426 5.37 -33.68 -4.19
N SER A 427 5.50 -35.00 -4.05
CA SER A 427 4.54 -35.99 -4.56
C SER A 427 3.56 -36.48 -3.48
N ASN A 428 3.49 -35.76 -2.35
CA ASN A 428 2.68 -36.05 -1.17
C ASN A 428 2.99 -37.38 -0.47
N ASN A 429 4.10 -38.06 -0.78
CA ASN A 429 4.47 -39.27 -0.02
C ASN A 429 4.86 -38.88 1.41
N ILE A 430 4.51 -39.73 2.36
CA ILE A 430 4.61 -39.42 3.80
C ILE A 430 5.88 -40.07 4.35
N TYR A 431 6.72 -39.30 5.03
CA TYR A 431 7.92 -39.78 5.71
C TYR A 431 7.78 -39.57 7.20
N VAL A 432 8.19 -40.56 7.99
CA VAL A 432 8.08 -40.52 9.45
C VAL A 432 9.38 -40.99 10.08
N THR A 433 9.74 -40.36 11.19
CA THR A 433 10.78 -40.82 12.11
C THR A 433 10.21 -40.87 13.52
N ALA A 434 10.58 -41.90 14.27
CA ALA A 434 10.20 -42.07 15.66
C ALA A 434 11.19 -43.01 16.37
N SER A 435 10.87 -43.42 17.59
CA SER A 435 11.62 -44.43 18.34
C SER A 435 10.86 -45.76 18.37
N THR A 436 11.60 -46.88 18.39
CA THR A 436 11.05 -48.24 18.39
C THR A 436 11.81 -49.13 19.36
N ASN A 437 11.09 -49.87 20.20
CA ASN A 437 11.62 -50.99 20.98
C ASN A 437 11.40 -52.35 20.27
N SER A 438 10.70 -52.35 19.14
CA SER A 438 10.39 -53.56 18.38
C SER A 438 11.61 -54.06 17.61
N THR A 439 11.90 -55.35 17.72
CA THR A 439 12.87 -56.05 16.84
C THR A 439 12.26 -56.44 15.49
N ASN A 440 10.95 -56.28 15.35
CA ASN A 440 10.11 -56.73 14.25
C ASN A 440 9.14 -55.65 13.74
N PHE A 441 9.56 -54.39 13.77
CA PHE A 441 8.84 -53.27 13.18
C PHE A 441 8.54 -53.59 11.69
N PRO A 442 7.39 -53.14 11.16
CA PRO A 442 7.01 -53.38 9.77
C PRO A 442 8.13 -53.02 8.80
N SER A 443 8.62 -54.02 8.08
CA SER A 443 9.75 -53.89 7.18
C SER A 443 9.33 -54.13 5.73
N THR A 444 9.60 -53.15 4.88
CA THR A 444 9.50 -53.27 3.41
C THR A 444 10.74 -52.62 2.83
N ASN A 445 11.37 -53.22 1.81
CA ASN A 445 12.57 -52.70 1.14
C ASN A 445 13.63 -52.12 2.10
N CYS A 446 13.83 -52.78 3.24
CA CYS A 446 14.71 -52.33 4.31
C CYS A 446 16.16 -52.73 4.03
N THR A 447 17.09 -51.82 4.33
CA THR A 447 18.54 -52.12 4.37
C THR A 447 18.96 -52.60 5.76
N ARG A 448 18.30 -52.11 6.82
CA ARG A 448 18.43 -52.58 8.19
C ARG A 448 17.04 -52.84 8.77
N CYS A 449 16.76 -54.09 9.09
CA CYS A 449 15.40 -54.59 9.36
C CYS A 449 15.19 -55.07 10.81
N SER A 450 16.11 -54.73 11.71
CA SER A 450 16.01 -54.98 13.15
C SER A 450 16.76 -53.87 13.88
N ASN A 451 16.30 -53.55 15.09
CA ASN A 451 17.03 -52.68 16.01
C ASN A 451 18.36 -53.33 16.42
N ALA A 452 19.27 -52.47 16.87
CA ALA A 452 20.63 -52.79 17.25
C ALA A 452 20.84 -52.68 18.76
N GLY A 453 20.17 -51.73 19.42
CA GLY A 453 20.02 -51.61 20.87
C GLY A 453 18.64 -52.04 21.36
N SER A 454 18.29 -51.65 22.59
CA SER A 454 16.95 -51.93 23.16
C SER A 454 15.89 -50.95 22.63
N GLN A 455 16.32 -49.75 22.25
CA GLN A 455 15.55 -48.77 21.52
C GLN A 455 16.42 -48.20 20.39
N ASP A 456 15.88 -48.14 19.18
CA ASP A 456 16.52 -47.47 18.05
C ASP A 456 15.58 -46.42 17.45
N ALA A 457 16.12 -45.52 16.63
CA ALA A 457 15.27 -44.74 15.73
C ALA A 457 14.71 -45.63 14.60
N VAL A 458 13.50 -45.33 14.16
CA VAL A 458 12.93 -45.88 12.93
C VAL A 458 12.63 -44.74 11.97
N VAL A 459 12.91 -44.95 10.68
CA VAL A 459 12.57 -44.04 9.58
C VAL A 459 11.86 -44.81 8.48
N PHE A 460 10.74 -44.30 7.97
CA PHE A 460 9.97 -44.99 6.95
C PHE A 460 9.22 -44.05 6.00
N LYS A 461 8.80 -44.60 4.86
CA LYS A 461 8.03 -43.91 3.82
C LYS A 461 6.74 -44.66 3.51
N LEU A 462 5.61 -43.96 3.57
CA LEU A 462 4.33 -44.40 3.03
C LEU A 462 4.09 -43.75 1.66
N ASN A 463 3.25 -44.38 0.84
CA ASN A 463 2.73 -43.72 -0.37
C ASN A 463 1.87 -42.48 -0.01
N ALA A 464 1.58 -41.64 -0.99
CA ALA A 464 0.77 -40.44 -0.78
C ALA A 464 -0.62 -40.72 -0.20
N SER A 465 -1.21 -41.87 -0.53
CA SER A 465 -2.49 -42.30 0.02
C SER A 465 -2.41 -42.89 1.44
N GLY A 466 -1.23 -43.00 2.06
CA GLY A 466 -1.06 -43.54 3.41
C GLY A 466 -1.46 -45.02 3.56
N THR A 467 -1.64 -45.75 2.45
CA THR A 467 -2.18 -47.11 2.42
C THR A 467 -1.12 -48.19 2.16
N SER A 468 0.13 -47.81 1.87
CA SER A 468 1.21 -48.76 1.60
C SER A 468 2.54 -48.24 2.13
N LEU A 469 3.25 -49.11 2.87
CA LEU A 469 4.64 -48.92 3.28
C LEU A 469 5.57 -49.20 2.10
N LEU A 470 6.31 -48.18 1.66
CA LEU A 470 7.20 -48.26 0.49
C LEU A 470 8.60 -48.72 0.89
N TRP A 471 9.11 -48.19 2.00
CA TRP A 471 10.30 -48.69 2.67
C TRP A 471 10.32 -48.30 4.15
N SER A 472 11.10 -49.02 4.96
CA SER A 472 11.37 -48.68 6.38
C SER A 472 12.75 -49.16 6.81
N ASN A 473 13.39 -48.45 7.74
CA ASN A 473 14.72 -48.79 8.25
C ASN A 473 14.85 -48.45 9.73
N TYR A 474 15.63 -49.27 10.42
CA TYR A 474 16.17 -48.96 11.74
C TYR A 474 17.45 -48.14 11.62
N TYR A 475 17.67 -47.23 12.57
CA TYR A 475 18.90 -46.47 12.71
C TYR A 475 19.29 -46.35 14.19
N GLY A 476 20.46 -46.90 14.53
CA GLY A 476 20.93 -46.96 15.90
C GLY A 476 22.25 -47.71 16.06
N SER A 477 22.79 -47.57 17.25
CA SER A 477 23.99 -48.17 17.81
C SER A 477 23.63 -49.46 18.56
N THR A 478 24.58 -50.13 19.22
CA THR A 478 24.23 -51.26 20.11
C THR A 478 23.73 -50.84 21.50
N SER A 479 23.58 -49.53 21.73
CA SER A 479 23.00 -48.94 22.94
C SER A 479 21.67 -48.29 22.57
N ASP A 480 21.02 -47.58 23.50
CA ASP A 480 19.75 -46.94 23.17
C ASP A 480 19.97 -45.70 22.32
N ASP A 481 19.12 -45.56 21.30
CA ASP A 481 19.06 -44.48 20.33
C ASP A 481 17.60 -44.05 20.15
N ALA A 482 17.40 -42.80 19.75
CA ALA A 482 16.06 -42.25 19.56
C ALA A 482 16.00 -41.41 18.29
N GLY A 483 14.84 -41.39 17.64
CA GLY A 483 14.56 -40.55 16.46
C GLY A 483 13.59 -39.44 16.83
N TYR A 484 13.97 -38.18 16.60
CA TYR A 484 13.22 -37.01 17.07
C TYR A 484 12.63 -36.17 15.94
N SER A 485 13.44 -35.84 14.93
CA SER A 485 13.03 -34.93 13.85
C SER A 485 13.59 -35.37 12.51
N LEU A 486 12.88 -35.02 11.43
CA LEU A 486 13.26 -35.33 10.05
C LEU A 486 12.91 -34.20 9.08
N LYS A 487 13.65 -34.12 7.98
CA LYS A 487 13.29 -33.30 6.80
C LYS A 487 13.56 -34.03 5.51
N TYR A 488 12.69 -33.81 4.54
CA TYR A 488 12.91 -34.16 3.14
C TYR A 488 13.53 -32.96 2.41
N HIS A 489 14.56 -33.20 1.61
CA HIS A 489 15.13 -32.17 0.73
C HIS A 489 15.80 -32.84 -0.49
N ASN A 490 15.43 -32.43 -1.70
CA ASN A 490 16.05 -32.84 -2.98
C ASN A 490 16.37 -34.35 -3.11
N GLY A 491 15.39 -35.21 -2.82
CA GLY A 491 15.53 -36.66 -2.96
C GLY A 491 16.32 -37.34 -1.82
N ALA A 492 16.64 -36.61 -0.75
CA ALA A 492 17.19 -37.15 0.49
C ALA A 492 16.24 -36.92 1.66
N VAL A 493 16.37 -37.77 2.69
CA VAL A 493 15.72 -37.60 3.99
C VAL A 493 16.81 -37.50 5.04
N PHE A 494 16.79 -36.45 5.84
CA PHE A 494 17.67 -36.25 6.97
C PHE A 494 16.90 -36.51 8.25
N ILE A 495 17.54 -37.17 9.21
CA ILE A 495 16.98 -37.38 10.55
C ILE A 495 18.00 -36.96 11.62
N THR A 496 17.49 -36.58 12.78
CA THR A 496 18.28 -36.30 13.99
C THR A 496 17.68 -36.99 15.21
N GLY A 497 18.53 -37.18 16.21
CA GLY A 497 18.13 -37.69 17.51
C GLY A 497 19.30 -37.83 18.49
N GLY A 498 19.08 -38.58 19.56
CA GLY A 498 20.09 -38.88 20.59
C GLY A 498 20.63 -40.31 20.50
N THR A 499 21.88 -40.51 20.90
CA THR A 499 22.55 -41.82 20.97
C THR A 499 23.34 -41.98 22.26
N LYS A 500 23.25 -43.15 22.90
CA LYS A 500 24.12 -43.55 24.02
C LYS A 500 25.34 -44.36 23.57
N GLY A 501 25.50 -44.64 22.26
CA GLY A 501 26.43 -45.64 21.75
C GLY A 501 27.46 -45.17 20.74
N GLY A 502 28.65 -45.78 20.80
CA GLY A 502 29.82 -45.44 19.98
C GLY A 502 29.91 -46.05 18.59
N ASN A 503 28.89 -46.77 18.13
CA ASN A 503 28.90 -47.56 16.90
C ASN A 503 27.70 -47.29 15.98
N LEU A 504 27.31 -46.02 15.83
CA LEU A 504 26.29 -45.63 14.85
C LEU A 504 26.72 -45.99 13.41
N PRO A 505 25.79 -46.43 12.54
CA PRO A 505 26.11 -46.91 11.20
C PRO A 505 26.51 -45.74 10.28
N SER A 506 27.47 -45.97 9.38
CA SER A 506 27.94 -44.98 8.40
C SER A 506 28.47 -43.66 8.99
N THR A 507 29.08 -43.70 10.18
CA THR A 507 29.75 -42.52 10.78
C THR A 507 31.18 -42.33 10.30
N SER A 508 31.78 -43.36 9.68
CA SER A 508 33.13 -43.28 9.12
C SER A 508 33.15 -42.30 7.93
N GLY A 509 33.94 -41.23 8.04
CA GLY A 509 33.98 -40.16 7.04
C GLY A 509 32.94 -39.05 7.25
N GLY A 510 32.03 -39.19 8.22
CA GLY A 510 31.22 -38.08 8.70
C GLY A 510 32.04 -37.03 9.45
N PHE A 511 31.49 -35.83 9.64
CA PHE A 511 32.14 -34.70 10.31
C PHE A 511 32.77 -35.10 11.66
N LYS A 512 32.00 -35.83 12.48
CA LYS A 512 32.47 -36.44 13.72
C LYS A 512 32.18 -37.94 13.63
N SER A 513 33.24 -38.72 13.48
CA SER A 513 33.17 -40.18 13.31
C SER A 513 33.17 -40.97 14.62
N SER A 514 33.23 -40.29 15.77
CA SER A 514 33.31 -40.92 17.08
C SER A 514 32.41 -40.22 18.08
N TYR A 515 31.73 -41.04 18.87
CA TYR A 515 30.98 -40.63 20.05
C TYR A 515 31.88 -39.92 21.07
N GLY A 516 31.43 -38.76 21.57
CA GLY A 516 32.26 -37.90 22.42
C GLY A 516 31.88 -37.91 23.91
N GLY A 517 30.59 -37.97 24.24
CA GLY A 517 30.08 -37.83 25.61
C GLY A 517 29.42 -39.08 26.19
N ASN A 518 28.51 -38.87 27.14
CA ASN A 518 27.65 -39.92 27.72
C ASN A 518 26.26 -39.99 27.08
N LEU A 519 25.94 -38.97 26.26
CA LEU A 519 24.84 -38.92 25.31
C LEU A 519 25.21 -37.85 24.28
N ASP A 520 25.20 -38.20 22.99
CA ASP A 520 25.47 -37.28 21.87
C ASP A 520 24.24 -37.20 20.98
N GLY A 521 24.12 -36.12 20.20
CA GLY A 521 23.23 -36.07 19.05
C GLY A 521 23.83 -36.80 17.85
N TYR A 522 23.02 -37.04 16.83
CA TYR A 522 23.49 -37.51 15.53
C TYR A 522 22.71 -36.86 14.37
N LEU A 523 23.29 -36.89 13.18
CA LEU A 523 22.59 -36.66 11.93
C LEU A 523 22.78 -37.86 11.01
N ALA A 524 21.73 -38.29 10.32
CA ALA A 524 21.79 -39.35 9.33
C ALA A 524 21.02 -38.98 8.06
N LYS A 525 21.58 -39.33 6.90
CA LYS A 525 21.04 -39.03 5.58
C LYS A 525 20.68 -40.31 4.85
N PHE A 526 19.45 -40.38 4.36
CA PHE A 526 18.90 -41.50 3.60
C PHE A 526 18.52 -41.06 2.18
N ASN A 527 18.61 -41.98 1.23
CA ASN A 527 18.04 -41.78 -0.10
C ASN A 527 16.51 -41.90 -0.02
N ALA A 528 15.76 -40.86 -0.39
CA ALA A 528 14.31 -40.82 -0.20
C ALA A 528 13.54 -41.86 -1.03
N SER A 529 14.08 -42.27 -2.18
CA SER A 529 13.44 -43.25 -3.07
C SER A 529 13.62 -44.68 -2.58
N THR A 530 14.81 -45.02 -2.09
CA THR A 530 15.21 -46.41 -1.76
C THR A 530 15.29 -46.70 -0.27
N GLY A 531 15.31 -45.67 0.59
CA GLY A 531 15.55 -45.82 2.03
C GLY A 531 16.98 -46.19 2.40
N ALA A 532 17.92 -46.23 1.44
CA ALA A 532 19.31 -46.57 1.73
C ALA A 532 20.01 -45.48 2.56
N LEU A 533 20.66 -45.86 3.65
CA LEU A 533 21.53 -44.96 4.43
C LEU A 533 22.75 -44.55 3.59
N LEU A 534 22.94 -43.24 3.42
CA LEU A 534 24.01 -42.66 2.60
C LEU A 534 25.20 -42.23 3.45
N GLN A 535 24.96 -41.53 4.55
CA GLN A 535 25.99 -41.06 5.48
C GLN A 535 25.38 -40.74 6.85
N SER A 536 26.19 -40.78 7.90
CA SER A 536 25.83 -40.18 9.19
C SER A 536 27.03 -39.53 9.89
N THR A 537 26.75 -38.79 10.96
CA THR A 537 27.76 -38.18 11.82
C THR A 537 27.24 -38.04 13.25
N TYR A 538 28.13 -38.10 14.22
CA TYR A 538 27.83 -37.64 15.58
C TYR A 538 27.76 -36.11 15.61
N VAL A 539 27.02 -35.56 16.59
CA VAL A 539 26.90 -34.13 16.87
C VAL A 539 26.93 -33.93 18.38
N GLY A 540 27.96 -33.26 18.90
CA GLY A 540 28.11 -33.06 20.34
C GLY A 540 29.54 -32.83 20.77
N THR A 541 29.73 -32.63 22.07
CA THR A 541 31.00 -32.38 22.74
C THR A 541 31.49 -33.65 23.44
N SER A 542 32.16 -33.51 24.58
CA SER A 542 32.51 -34.61 25.49
C SER A 542 31.62 -34.68 26.73
N GLN A 543 30.52 -33.91 26.76
CA GLN A 543 29.52 -33.88 27.83
C GLN A 543 28.16 -34.31 27.26
N TYR A 544 27.07 -34.03 27.96
CA TYR A 544 25.73 -34.24 27.42
C TYR A 544 25.47 -33.31 26.23
N ASP A 545 25.03 -33.89 25.12
CA ASP A 545 24.59 -33.19 23.93
C ASP A 545 23.46 -33.98 23.26
N GLN A 546 22.35 -33.33 22.94
CA GLN A 546 21.29 -33.93 22.12
C GLN A 546 20.83 -32.94 21.06
N SER A 547 20.60 -33.43 19.84
CA SER A 547 19.93 -32.65 18.80
C SER A 547 18.47 -33.10 18.70
N PHE A 548 17.56 -32.14 18.85
CA PHE A 548 16.12 -32.40 18.95
C PHE A 548 15.37 -32.14 17.64
N ILE A 549 15.72 -31.04 16.96
CA ILE A 549 15.06 -30.60 15.74
C ILE A 549 16.12 -30.28 14.69
N LEU A 550 15.85 -30.61 13.43
CA LEU A 550 16.68 -30.22 12.31
C LEU A 550 15.90 -29.44 11.26
N ASP A 551 16.60 -28.62 10.49
CA ASP A 551 16.10 -28.12 9.21
C ASP A 551 17.22 -28.13 8.15
N VAL A 552 16.83 -27.98 6.89
CA VAL A 552 17.76 -28.04 5.75
C VAL A 552 17.64 -26.76 4.93
N ASP A 553 18.75 -26.06 4.72
CA ASP A 553 18.76 -24.86 3.89
C ASP A 553 18.59 -25.20 2.40
N LYS A 554 18.31 -24.19 1.57
CA LYS A 554 18.15 -24.36 0.12
C LYS A 554 19.39 -24.93 -0.61
N LEU A 555 20.57 -24.85 -0.01
CA LEU A 555 21.82 -25.44 -0.53
C LEU A 555 21.98 -26.91 -0.09
N GLY A 556 21.05 -27.42 0.72
CA GLY A 556 21.03 -28.76 1.27
C GLY A 556 21.88 -28.94 2.52
N ASN A 557 22.43 -27.88 3.12
CA ASN A 557 23.16 -28.00 4.39
C ASN A 557 22.17 -28.21 5.53
N VAL A 558 22.58 -29.04 6.49
CA VAL A 558 21.71 -29.48 7.57
C VAL A 558 22.05 -28.70 8.83
N TYR A 559 21.02 -28.16 9.47
CA TYR A 559 21.14 -27.44 10.72
C TYR A 559 20.53 -28.29 11.83
N ALA A 560 21.30 -28.54 12.89
CA ALA A 560 20.85 -29.26 14.07
C ALA A 560 20.68 -28.30 15.25
N PHE A 561 19.47 -28.22 15.81
CA PHE A 561 19.17 -27.47 17.03
C PHE A 561 19.07 -28.42 18.22
N GLY A 562 19.75 -28.08 19.32
CA GLY A 562 19.91 -29.00 20.44
C GLY A 562 20.30 -28.35 21.77
N GLN A 563 20.44 -29.19 22.79
CA GLN A 563 20.92 -28.82 24.12
C GLN A 563 22.33 -29.35 24.36
N THR A 564 23.12 -28.66 25.19
CA THR A 564 24.48 -29.04 25.55
C THR A 564 24.79 -28.69 27.00
N LEU A 565 25.54 -29.55 27.70
CA LEU A 565 26.20 -29.22 28.96
C LEU A 565 27.71 -29.00 28.79
N GLY A 566 28.21 -29.13 27.57
CA GLY A 566 29.62 -28.99 27.24
C GLY A 566 29.99 -27.59 26.75
N ASN A 567 31.26 -27.45 26.39
CA ASN A 567 31.75 -26.26 25.73
C ASN A 567 31.53 -26.35 24.22
N TYR A 568 30.27 -26.25 23.79
CA TYR A 568 29.91 -26.34 22.36
C TYR A 568 30.59 -25.23 21.56
N PRO A 569 31.17 -25.54 20.38
CA PRO A 569 31.90 -24.56 19.58
C PRO A 569 31.00 -23.42 19.07
N ILE A 570 31.54 -22.20 19.09
CA ILE A 570 30.97 -21.03 18.43
C ILE A 570 31.97 -20.61 17.35
N THR A 571 31.51 -20.55 16.11
CA THR A 571 32.33 -20.17 14.95
C THR A 571 32.76 -18.72 15.07
N ALA A 572 33.97 -18.39 14.61
CA ALA A 572 34.45 -17.01 14.64
C ALA A 572 33.52 -16.11 13.82
N GLY A 573 33.04 -15.02 14.43
CA GLY A 573 32.07 -14.10 13.81
C GLY A 573 30.61 -14.50 13.97
N ALA A 574 30.31 -15.68 14.51
CA ALA A 574 28.94 -16.03 14.91
C ALA A 574 28.59 -15.35 16.25
N TRP A 575 27.37 -14.83 16.34
CA TRP A 575 26.75 -14.43 17.59
C TRP A 575 26.51 -15.66 18.47
N GLY A 576 26.69 -15.53 19.78
CA GLY A 576 26.37 -16.53 20.79
C GLY A 576 26.69 -16.02 22.19
N THR A 577 26.45 -16.82 23.23
CA THR A 577 26.81 -16.49 24.63
C THR A 577 27.84 -17.50 25.17
N PRO A 578 29.14 -17.33 24.88
CA PRO A 578 30.16 -18.35 25.16
C PRO A 578 30.21 -18.80 26.64
N GLN A 579 29.99 -17.90 27.59
CA GLN A 579 30.04 -18.24 29.02
C GLN A 579 28.79 -19.00 29.50
N TYR A 580 27.69 -18.90 28.75
CA TYR A 580 26.34 -19.31 29.17
C TYR A 580 25.69 -20.31 28.22
N ARG A 581 26.46 -20.88 27.28
CA ARG A 581 25.99 -21.85 26.29
C ARG A 581 25.33 -23.08 26.92
N LYS A 582 24.10 -23.33 26.51
CA LYS A 582 23.21 -24.41 26.97
C LYS A 582 22.36 -24.97 25.84
N GLN A 583 22.20 -24.19 24.77
CA GLN A 583 21.64 -24.60 23.50
C GLN A 583 22.73 -24.47 22.43
N PHE A 584 22.62 -25.26 21.38
CA PHE A 584 23.49 -25.15 20.22
C PHE A 584 22.70 -25.20 18.92
N ILE A 585 23.24 -24.54 17.89
CA ILE A 585 22.82 -24.71 16.51
C ILE A 585 24.07 -25.02 15.70
N HIS A 586 24.04 -26.09 14.90
CA HIS A 586 25.19 -26.53 14.12
C HIS A 586 24.81 -26.76 12.66
N LYS A 587 25.39 -25.96 11.76
CA LYS A 587 25.32 -26.12 10.31
C LYS A 587 26.40 -27.11 9.84
N ILE A 588 25.98 -28.20 9.23
CA ILE A 588 26.82 -29.28 8.69
C ILE A 588 26.54 -29.41 7.20
N SER A 589 27.56 -29.74 6.40
CA SER A 589 27.42 -29.87 4.94
C SER A 589 26.39 -30.92 4.55
N ASN A 590 25.80 -30.77 3.35
CA ASN A 590 24.77 -31.67 2.79
C ASN A 590 25.20 -33.16 2.77
N ASP A 591 26.49 -33.42 2.59
CA ASP A 591 27.08 -34.76 2.62
C ASP A 591 27.44 -35.25 4.04
N LEU A 592 27.16 -34.46 5.07
CA LEU A 592 27.46 -34.71 6.50
C LEU A 592 28.94 -34.90 6.85
N THR A 593 29.88 -34.50 5.97
CA THR A 593 31.32 -34.73 6.17
C THR A 593 32.06 -33.56 6.81
N SER A 594 31.47 -32.36 6.84
CA SER A 594 32.16 -31.15 7.32
C SER A 594 31.25 -30.24 8.15
N SER A 595 31.80 -29.72 9.26
CA SER A 595 31.19 -28.61 9.99
C SER A 595 31.40 -27.32 9.20
N GLN A 596 30.31 -26.61 8.94
CA GLN A 596 30.32 -25.35 8.18
C GLN A 596 30.36 -24.16 9.14
N ALA A 597 29.46 -24.17 10.13
CA ALA A 597 29.42 -23.18 11.19
C ALA A 597 28.63 -23.73 12.39
N SER A 598 28.84 -23.14 13.56
CA SER A 598 28.08 -23.43 14.77
C SER A 598 27.95 -22.20 15.66
N THR A 599 26.88 -22.15 16.42
CA THR A 599 26.70 -21.21 17.53
C THR A 599 26.15 -21.94 18.75
N ALA A 600 26.29 -21.33 19.92
CA ALA A 600 25.74 -21.79 21.16
C ALA A 600 25.39 -20.59 22.05
N PHE A 601 24.26 -20.69 22.74
CA PHE A 601 23.70 -19.62 23.54
C PHE A 601 22.97 -20.17 24.78
N GLY A 602 22.57 -19.27 25.67
CA GLY A 602 21.91 -19.55 26.94
C GLY A 602 22.09 -18.39 27.93
N SER A 603 21.58 -18.56 29.16
CA SER A 603 21.48 -17.49 30.14
C SER A 603 22.47 -17.60 31.32
N PRO A 604 22.77 -16.48 32.03
CA PRO A 604 23.65 -16.47 33.20
C PRO A 604 23.24 -17.38 34.35
N SER A 605 22.00 -17.88 34.37
CA SER A 605 21.51 -18.87 35.33
C SER A 605 22.35 -20.15 35.35
N GLY A 606 22.97 -20.52 34.22
CA GLY A 606 23.77 -21.74 34.08
C GLY A 606 22.97 -23.04 33.96
N SER A 607 21.64 -22.97 34.04
CA SER A 607 20.70 -24.08 33.77
C SER A 607 20.47 -24.25 32.28
N LEU A 608 19.96 -25.40 31.83
CA LEU A 608 19.43 -25.49 30.46
C LEU A 608 18.30 -24.47 30.31
N ASN A 609 18.10 -23.91 29.11
CA ASN A 609 17.08 -22.88 28.92
C ASN A 609 15.87 -23.42 28.17
N LEU A 610 16.09 -23.95 26.96
CA LEU A 610 15.01 -24.35 26.07
C LEU A 610 14.91 -25.86 25.92
N VAL A 611 13.70 -26.38 26.02
CA VAL A 611 13.21 -27.61 25.41
C VAL A 611 12.73 -27.24 24.00
N PRO A 612 13.44 -27.64 22.92
CA PRO A 612 13.10 -27.24 21.56
C PRO A 612 11.72 -27.71 21.10
N THR A 613 10.94 -26.85 20.46
CA THR A 613 9.60 -27.16 19.91
C THR A 613 9.45 -26.88 18.43
N ALA A 614 10.15 -25.88 17.88
CA ALA A 614 10.13 -25.55 16.47
C ALA A 614 11.50 -25.01 16.02
N PHE A 615 11.86 -25.27 14.76
CA PHE A 615 13.11 -24.80 14.17
C PHE A 615 12.95 -24.66 12.66
N ASN A 616 13.46 -23.58 12.08
CA ASN A 616 13.47 -23.38 10.64
C ASN A 616 14.68 -22.57 10.18
N VAL A 617 15.13 -22.86 8.95
CA VAL A 617 16.03 -22.00 8.19
C VAL A 617 15.27 -21.53 6.95
N ASP A 618 15.06 -20.22 6.83
CA ASP A 618 14.31 -19.62 5.73
C ASP A 618 15.14 -19.54 4.42
N ASP A 619 14.52 -19.09 3.34
CA ASP A 619 15.17 -18.96 2.03
C ASP A 619 16.29 -17.89 1.98
N CYS A 620 16.25 -16.94 2.90
CA CYS A 620 17.30 -15.96 3.16
C CYS A 620 18.41 -16.47 4.09
N LEU A 621 18.32 -17.73 4.50
CA LEU A 621 19.21 -18.41 5.44
C LEU A 621 19.18 -17.85 6.87
N ASN A 622 18.17 -17.06 7.23
CA ASN A 622 17.91 -16.73 8.63
C ASN A 622 17.46 -17.98 9.39
N ILE A 623 17.76 -18.02 10.68
CA ILE A 623 17.48 -19.15 11.55
C ILE A 623 16.42 -18.72 12.56
N LEU A 624 15.27 -19.38 12.53
CA LEU A 624 14.15 -19.16 13.43
C LEU A 624 14.01 -20.36 14.37
N LEU A 625 13.74 -20.09 15.65
CA LEU A 625 13.57 -21.16 16.63
C LEU A 625 12.55 -20.81 17.70
N SER A 626 12.00 -21.87 18.29
CA SER A 626 11.14 -21.79 19.46
C SER A 626 11.44 -22.93 20.44
N GLY A 627 11.26 -22.64 21.71
CA GLY A 627 11.22 -23.63 22.78
C GLY A 627 10.65 -23.03 24.06
N TRP A 628 10.38 -23.89 25.03
CA TRP A 628 9.92 -23.49 26.36
C TRP A 628 10.91 -23.97 27.41
N GLY A 629 10.85 -23.45 28.62
CA GLY A 629 11.62 -23.99 29.74
C GLY A 629 11.14 -23.43 31.04
N GLY A 630 11.27 -24.19 32.12
CA GLY A 630 10.76 -23.80 33.43
C GLY A 630 10.41 -24.98 34.33
N VAL A 631 9.54 -24.73 35.31
CA VAL A 631 9.29 -25.67 36.41
C VAL A 631 8.58 -26.96 36.01
N THR A 632 7.88 -27.00 34.86
CA THR A 632 7.28 -28.24 34.36
C THR A 632 8.36 -29.28 34.03
N ASN A 633 9.60 -28.86 33.73
CA ASN A 633 10.71 -29.78 33.51
C ASN A 633 11.30 -30.38 34.80
N ASN A 634 10.71 -30.07 35.97
CA ASN A 634 11.12 -30.64 37.26
C ASN A 634 10.98 -32.18 37.26
N GLY A 635 12.06 -32.88 37.62
CA GLY A 635 12.14 -34.34 37.51
C GLY A 635 13.07 -34.81 36.38
N TYR A 636 13.42 -33.89 35.48
CA TYR A 636 14.44 -34.06 34.43
C TYR A 636 15.59 -33.06 34.65
N PHE A 637 16.29 -32.64 33.59
CA PHE A 637 17.24 -31.54 33.73
C PHE A 637 16.50 -30.22 34.02
N PRO A 638 16.90 -29.46 35.07
CA PRO A 638 16.23 -28.19 35.37
C PRO A 638 16.39 -27.22 34.20
N THR A 639 15.27 -26.64 33.76
CA THR A 639 15.24 -25.60 32.73
C THR A 639 14.67 -24.29 33.25
N THR A 640 15.04 -23.18 32.61
CA THR A 640 14.43 -21.86 32.82
C THR A 640 14.72 -20.96 31.62
N VAL A 641 13.72 -20.20 31.17
CA VAL A 641 13.93 -19.18 30.12
C VAL A 641 14.46 -17.86 30.69
N GLU A 642 14.53 -17.69 32.02
CA GLU A 642 14.99 -16.44 32.63
C GLU A 642 16.35 -15.99 32.09
N GLN A 643 16.45 -14.69 31.84
CA GLN A 643 17.67 -13.99 31.41
C GLN A 643 18.22 -14.47 30.06
N LEU A 644 17.42 -15.15 29.24
CA LEU A 644 17.75 -15.26 27.82
C LEU A 644 17.78 -13.86 27.17
N PRO A 645 18.61 -13.65 26.13
CA PRO A 645 18.65 -12.38 25.43
C PRO A 645 17.29 -12.00 24.86
N VAL A 646 16.85 -10.76 25.06
CA VAL A 646 15.65 -10.23 24.41
C VAL A 646 16.05 -9.05 23.52
N SER A 647 15.36 -8.86 22.41
CA SER A 647 15.54 -7.68 21.56
C SER A 647 14.72 -6.51 22.11
N PRO A 648 15.06 -5.25 21.76
CA PRO A 648 14.30 -4.09 22.22
C PRO A 648 12.81 -4.12 21.83
N ASP A 649 12.49 -4.76 20.71
CA ASP A 649 11.16 -4.93 20.12
C ASP A 649 10.46 -6.24 20.56
N ALA A 650 10.88 -6.84 21.67
CA ALA A 650 10.30 -8.07 22.20
C ALA A 650 8.83 -7.89 22.64
N LEU A 651 7.96 -8.85 22.28
CA LEU A 651 6.56 -8.91 22.75
C LEU A 651 6.45 -8.96 24.28
N GLN A 652 7.28 -9.78 24.91
CA GLN A 652 7.53 -9.78 26.34
C GLN A 652 9.04 -9.80 26.60
N ASP A 653 9.50 -8.91 27.46
CA ASP A 653 10.90 -8.73 27.88
C ASP A 653 11.21 -9.42 29.22
N ALA A 654 10.16 -9.82 29.94
CA ALA A 654 10.22 -10.56 31.19
C ALA A 654 9.46 -11.88 31.08
N SER A 655 9.81 -12.80 31.96
CA SER A 655 9.21 -14.12 32.07
C SER A 655 9.10 -14.51 33.54
N ASN A 656 8.14 -15.37 33.88
CA ASN A 656 8.06 -16.01 35.19
C ASN A 656 9.08 -17.18 35.34
N GLY A 657 9.88 -17.41 34.30
CA GLY A 657 10.85 -18.49 34.15
C GLY A 657 10.30 -19.77 33.55
N SER A 658 9.00 -19.81 33.21
CA SER A 658 8.25 -20.95 32.66
C SER A 658 7.40 -20.58 31.44
N ASP A 659 7.99 -19.86 30.48
CA ASP A 659 7.31 -19.38 29.27
C ASP A 659 7.94 -19.94 27.99
N PHE A 660 7.30 -19.67 26.84
CA PHE A 660 7.93 -19.86 25.54
C PHE A 660 8.95 -18.75 25.25
N TYR A 661 9.93 -19.07 24.43
CA TYR A 661 10.91 -18.13 23.90
C TYR A 661 11.04 -18.32 22.39
N PHE A 662 10.97 -17.21 21.68
CA PHE A 662 11.15 -17.14 20.23
C PHE A 662 12.42 -16.38 19.91
N MET A 663 13.11 -16.79 18.84
CA MET A 663 14.38 -16.16 18.47
C MET A 663 14.64 -16.24 16.97
N VAL A 664 15.22 -15.18 16.44
CA VAL A 664 15.68 -15.08 15.05
C VAL A 664 17.16 -14.68 15.01
N LEU A 665 17.96 -15.48 14.31
CA LEU A 665 19.34 -15.19 13.96
C LEU A 665 19.46 -14.94 12.46
N THR A 666 20.33 -14.02 12.07
CA THR A 666 20.67 -13.84 10.64
C THR A 666 21.58 -14.96 10.14
N LYS A 667 21.73 -15.06 8.81
CA LYS A 667 22.57 -16.06 8.13
C LYS A 667 23.94 -16.24 8.76
N ASN A 668 24.41 -17.50 8.75
CA ASN A 668 25.66 -17.94 9.39
C ASN A 668 25.76 -17.57 10.87
N PHE A 669 24.62 -17.41 11.55
CA PHE A 669 24.53 -16.99 12.94
C PHE A 669 25.12 -15.60 13.19
N GLY A 670 25.12 -14.70 12.20
CA GLY A 670 25.86 -13.44 12.26
C GLY A 670 25.39 -12.48 13.35
N THR A 671 24.08 -12.28 13.46
CA THR A 671 23.47 -11.30 14.37
C THR A 671 22.21 -11.87 15.02
N PHE A 672 22.04 -11.57 16.31
CA PHE A 672 20.76 -11.70 17.01
C PHE A 672 19.80 -10.62 16.52
N LYS A 673 18.80 -11.02 15.73
CA LYS A 673 17.83 -10.10 15.11
C LYS A 673 16.64 -9.85 16.04
N TYR A 674 16.11 -10.91 16.63
CA TYR A 674 14.93 -10.85 17.49
C TYR A 674 15.01 -11.91 18.59
N GLY A 675 14.50 -11.58 19.79
CA GLY A 675 14.20 -12.59 20.79
C GLY A 675 13.20 -12.08 21.83
N SER A 676 12.23 -12.92 22.18
CA SER A 676 11.15 -12.53 23.09
C SER A 676 10.55 -13.72 23.82
N TYR A 677 10.09 -13.48 25.05
CA TYR A 677 9.25 -14.43 25.78
C TYR A 677 7.79 -14.37 25.29
N PHE A 678 7.04 -15.43 25.55
CA PHE A 678 5.61 -15.45 25.37
C PHE A 678 4.94 -16.44 26.32
N GLY A 679 4.18 -15.94 27.27
CA GLY A 679 3.44 -16.76 28.22
C GLY A 679 2.75 -15.94 29.30
N GLY A 680 2.19 -16.66 30.27
CA GLY A 680 1.34 -16.09 31.31
C GLY A 680 2.11 -15.59 32.52
N SER A 681 1.51 -14.71 33.30
CA SER A 681 2.16 -14.18 34.51
C SER A 681 2.26 -15.22 35.65
N THR A 682 1.42 -16.26 35.63
CA THR A 682 1.28 -17.23 36.72
C THR A 682 1.44 -18.67 36.24
N SER A 683 0.86 -18.99 35.08
CA SER A 683 0.90 -20.31 34.48
C SER A 683 2.31 -20.70 34.04
N SER A 684 2.56 -22.00 33.96
CA SER A 684 3.83 -22.54 33.45
C SER A 684 3.58 -23.10 32.06
N GLU A 685 3.62 -22.25 31.05
CA GLU A 685 3.43 -22.63 29.66
C GLU A 685 4.50 -23.64 29.21
N HIS A 686 4.04 -24.72 28.58
CA HIS A 686 4.89 -25.79 28.06
C HIS A 686 4.17 -26.52 26.93
N VAL A 687 4.77 -27.59 26.42
CA VAL A 687 4.07 -28.63 25.67
C VAL A 687 4.42 -30.00 26.23
N ASP A 688 3.51 -30.94 26.06
CA ASP A 688 3.61 -32.29 26.60
C ASP A 688 4.35 -33.27 25.67
N GLY A 689 4.95 -32.72 24.63
CA GLY A 689 5.66 -33.41 23.57
C GLY A 689 5.34 -32.79 22.22
N GLY A 690 5.88 -33.41 21.18
CA GLY A 690 5.61 -33.04 19.79
C GLY A 690 6.36 -31.84 19.23
N THR A 691 6.06 -31.53 17.97
CA THR A 691 6.79 -30.54 17.15
C THR A 691 5.81 -29.52 16.56
N SER A 692 6.10 -28.24 16.76
CA SER A 692 5.43 -27.09 16.12
C SER A 692 6.24 -26.63 14.90
N ARG A 693 5.68 -25.76 14.04
CA ARG A 693 6.33 -25.43 12.75
C ARG A 693 6.39 -23.95 12.46
N PHE A 694 7.40 -23.59 11.67
CA PHE A 694 7.43 -22.37 10.89
C PHE A 694 7.01 -22.67 9.45
N ASP A 695 6.42 -21.68 8.78
CA ASP A 695 6.29 -21.68 7.33
C ASP A 695 7.49 -21.08 6.61
N GLU A 696 7.51 -21.21 5.29
CA GLU A 696 8.60 -20.73 4.43
C GLU A 696 8.77 -19.19 4.48
N ARG A 697 7.75 -18.46 4.93
CA ARG A 697 7.79 -17.00 5.12
C ARG A 697 8.32 -16.60 6.50
N GLY A 698 8.63 -17.58 7.34
CA GLY A 698 9.12 -17.35 8.69
C GLY A 698 8.00 -17.05 9.69
N ARG A 699 6.76 -17.47 9.45
CA ARG A 699 5.67 -17.38 10.45
C ARG A 699 5.63 -18.65 11.29
N ILE A 700 5.55 -18.50 12.61
CA ILE A 700 5.41 -19.66 13.51
C ILE A 700 3.95 -20.01 13.76
N TYR A 701 3.69 -21.30 13.90
CA TYR A 701 2.43 -21.89 14.32
C TYR A 701 2.76 -22.79 15.52
N GLN A 702 2.42 -22.32 16.73
CA GLN A 702 2.84 -22.93 17.98
C GLN A 702 1.64 -23.36 18.81
N ALA A 703 1.61 -24.63 19.24
CA ALA A 703 0.69 -25.12 20.27
C ALA A 703 1.31 -24.98 21.67
N VAL A 704 0.48 -24.77 22.68
CA VAL A 704 0.90 -24.55 24.07
C VAL A 704 -0.11 -25.19 25.03
N CYS A 705 0.36 -25.88 26.07
CA CYS A 705 -0.41 -26.12 27.29
C CYS A 705 -0.47 -24.82 28.07
N ALA A 706 -1.58 -24.09 27.93
CA ALA A 706 -1.71 -22.73 28.43
C ALA A 706 -2.72 -22.62 29.57
N GLY A 707 -2.55 -21.61 30.43
CA GLY A 707 -3.50 -21.31 31.50
C GLY A 707 -3.57 -22.37 32.60
N CYS A 708 -2.58 -23.25 32.70
CA CYS A 708 -2.57 -24.38 33.63
C CYS A 708 -2.81 -23.94 35.09
N GLY A 709 -3.61 -24.71 35.81
CA GLY A 709 -4.16 -24.30 37.11
C GLY A 709 -5.49 -23.53 37.02
N GLY A 710 -6.08 -23.42 35.83
CA GLY A 710 -7.37 -22.76 35.60
C GLY A 710 -7.26 -21.24 35.51
N ASN A 711 -6.13 -20.74 34.99
CA ASN A 711 -5.85 -19.32 34.82
C ASN A 711 -6.19 -18.86 33.39
N ASP A 712 -6.68 -17.62 33.28
CA ASP A 712 -6.91 -16.91 32.01
C ASP A 712 -5.74 -15.94 31.73
N ASP A 713 -4.49 -16.43 31.77
CA ASP A 713 -3.30 -15.57 31.78
C ASP A 713 -2.36 -15.71 30.59
N LEU A 714 -2.59 -16.67 29.68
CA LEU A 714 -1.92 -16.65 28.38
C LEU A 714 -2.33 -15.35 27.65
N PRO A 715 -1.39 -14.56 27.11
CA PRO A 715 -1.72 -13.39 26.33
C PRO A 715 -2.49 -13.78 25.06
N THR A 716 -3.82 -13.67 25.09
CA THR A 716 -4.68 -13.92 23.94
C THR A 716 -4.80 -12.66 23.10
N THR A 717 -4.95 -12.85 21.79
CA THR A 717 -5.25 -11.71 20.95
C THR A 717 -6.69 -11.34 21.11
N PRO A 718 -6.94 -10.04 21.07
CA PRO A 718 -8.28 -9.60 21.02
C PRO A 718 -9.01 -10.07 19.73
N GLY A 719 -10.09 -10.82 19.84
CA GLY A 719 -10.88 -11.36 18.73
C GLY A 719 -10.79 -12.87 18.70
N ALA A 720 -9.89 -13.42 19.51
CA ALA A 720 -9.58 -14.82 19.51
C ALA A 720 -10.84 -15.63 19.75
N PHE A 721 -10.93 -16.73 19.01
CA PHE A 721 -12.03 -17.67 19.14
C PHE A 721 -12.33 -18.04 20.61
N SER A 722 -11.30 -18.15 21.46
CA SER A 722 -11.45 -18.17 22.91
C SER A 722 -10.32 -17.40 23.59
N GLU A 723 -10.69 -16.36 24.32
CA GLU A 723 -9.74 -15.56 25.12
C GLU A 723 -9.50 -16.13 26.51
N THR A 724 -10.41 -16.99 26.96
CA THR A 724 -10.39 -17.59 28.29
C THR A 724 -10.05 -19.08 28.23
N ASN A 725 -9.41 -19.53 29.29
CA ASN A 725 -9.29 -20.93 29.64
C ASN A 725 -10.60 -21.40 30.30
N ASN A 726 -11.47 -22.01 29.49
CA ASN A 726 -12.74 -22.56 30.00
C ASN A 726 -12.58 -23.91 30.74
N SER A 727 -11.35 -24.40 30.91
CA SER A 727 -11.03 -25.63 31.63
C SER A 727 -10.68 -25.33 33.09
N SER A 728 -10.89 -26.31 33.97
CA SER A 728 -10.47 -26.21 35.37
C SER A 728 -8.96 -26.33 35.59
N ASN A 729 -8.20 -26.67 34.55
CA ASN A 729 -6.75 -26.82 34.61
C ASN A 729 -6.07 -26.17 33.39
N CYS A 730 -5.62 -26.93 32.39
CA CYS A 730 -4.97 -26.40 31.20
C CYS A 730 -5.94 -26.39 30.01
N ASN A 731 -5.60 -25.59 29.01
CA ASN A 731 -6.27 -25.57 27.71
C ASN A 731 -5.23 -25.46 26.59
N LEU A 732 -5.55 -26.00 25.41
CA LEU A 732 -4.69 -25.83 24.25
C LEU A 732 -4.72 -24.35 23.85
N GLY A 733 -3.60 -23.67 24.07
CA GLY A 733 -3.29 -22.37 23.49
C GLY A 733 -2.64 -22.55 22.13
N VAL A 734 -2.91 -21.62 21.21
CA VAL A 734 -2.25 -21.54 19.91
C VAL A 734 -1.73 -20.13 19.68
N ILE A 735 -0.52 -20.01 19.15
CA ILE A 735 0.15 -18.75 18.88
C ILE A 735 0.56 -18.74 17.40
N LYS A 736 0.22 -17.65 16.70
CA LYS A 736 0.68 -17.37 15.34
C LYS A 736 1.40 -16.02 15.29
N LEU A 737 2.69 -16.07 14.99
CA LEU A 737 3.56 -14.88 14.91
C LEU A 737 4.22 -14.81 13.54
N ASP A 738 4.33 -13.59 13.01
CA ASP A 738 5.17 -13.30 11.84
C ASP A 738 6.48 -12.63 12.29
N PHE A 739 7.61 -13.20 11.88
CA PHE A 739 8.93 -12.65 12.20
C PHE A 739 9.49 -11.73 11.10
N GLU A 740 8.73 -11.46 10.03
CA GLU A 740 9.05 -10.53 8.94
C GLU A 740 10.52 -10.68 8.47
N THR A 741 10.87 -11.92 8.15
CA THR A 741 12.24 -12.28 7.78
C THR A 741 12.55 -12.05 6.30
N GLY A 742 11.52 -11.83 5.47
CA GLY A 742 11.63 -11.46 4.07
C GLY A 742 12.22 -10.05 3.92
N LEU A 743 13.52 -9.99 3.61
CA LEU A 743 14.10 -8.80 3.00
C LEU A 743 13.71 -8.86 1.52
N GLU A 744 13.15 -7.81 0.94
CA GLU A 744 13.00 -7.68 -0.52
C GLU A 744 14.21 -6.93 -1.08
N ALA A 745 14.83 -7.46 -2.14
CA ALA A 745 15.74 -6.67 -2.98
C ALA A 745 14.93 -5.53 -3.57
N LYS A 746 15.44 -4.30 -3.56
CA LYS A 746 14.75 -3.14 -4.15
C LYS A 746 15.66 -2.50 -5.18
N ALA A 747 15.23 -2.52 -6.44
CA ALA A 747 15.97 -1.98 -7.55
C ALA A 747 15.83 -0.45 -7.61
N GLU A 748 16.94 0.28 -7.74
CA GLU A 748 16.93 1.75 -7.72
C GLU A 748 18.09 2.27 -8.57
N ILE A 749 17.77 3.15 -9.53
CA ILE A 749 18.72 3.74 -10.46
C ILE A 749 18.67 5.26 -10.30
N ASP A 750 19.82 5.88 -10.11
CA ASP A 750 20.01 7.32 -10.23
C ASP A 750 20.84 7.65 -11.48
N LEU A 751 20.49 8.76 -12.14
CA LEU A 751 21.24 9.28 -13.28
C LEU A 751 22.33 10.25 -12.82
N ASN A 752 23.56 9.98 -13.23
CA ASN A 752 24.66 10.92 -13.09
C ASN A 752 25.20 11.28 -14.48
N TYR A 753 24.87 12.48 -14.93
CA TYR A 753 25.29 12.98 -16.23
C TYR A 753 26.80 13.23 -16.22
N LEU A 754 27.52 12.47 -17.03
CA LEU A 754 28.90 12.81 -17.39
C LEU A 754 28.83 13.81 -18.55
N ILE A 755 29.71 14.81 -18.50
CA ILE A 755 29.71 15.97 -19.41
C ILE A 755 29.63 15.52 -20.88
N ASP A 756 28.57 16.01 -21.55
CA ASP A 756 28.32 15.86 -22.99
C ASP A 756 29.57 16.24 -23.80
N THR A 757 30.02 15.33 -24.67
CA THR A 757 31.24 15.53 -25.47
C THR A 757 31.06 15.44 -26.96
N ASN A 758 29.89 15.10 -27.51
CA ASN A 758 29.68 15.08 -28.96
C ASN A 758 28.19 15.21 -29.29
N CYS A 759 27.85 16.09 -30.24
CA CYS A 759 26.50 16.50 -30.67
C CYS A 759 25.49 15.38 -31.04
N TYR A 760 25.86 14.10 -30.90
CA TYR A 760 25.05 12.93 -31.22
C TYR A 760 25.16 11.77 -30.21
N GLU A 761 26.13 11.73 -29.29
CA GLU A 761 26.35 10.61 -28.37
C GLU A 761 26.13 11.03 -26.91
N LEU A 762 25.15 10.40 -26.22
CA LEU A 762 24.88 10.65 -24.81
C LEU A 762 25.62 9.62 -23.94
N THR A 763 26.62 10.04 -23.17
CA THR A 763 27.33 9.15 -22.23
C THR A 763 26.88 9.38 -20.80
N LEU A 764 26.43 8.33 -20.12
CA LEU A 764 25.89 8.37 -18.76
C LEU A 764 26.62 7.42 -17.85
N LYS A 765 26.79 7.83 -16.59
CA LYS A 765 27.08 6.91 -15.49
C LYS A 765 25.77 6.65 -14.75
N LEU A 766 25.40 5.39 -14.63
CA LEU A 766 24.21 4.98 -13.89
C LEU A 766 24.65 4.60 -12.48
N ASP A 767 24.15 5.32 -11.48
CA ASP A 767 24.42 5.02 -10.08
C ASP A 767 23.34 4.05 -9.57
N ASN A 768 23.77 2.95 -8.94
CA ASN A 768 22.88 1.90 -8.43
C ASN A 768 22.72 2.02 -6.92
N ASN A 769 21.55 2.49 -6.51
CA ASN A 769 21.18 2.68 -5.10
C ASN A 769 20.37 1.50 -4.55
N SER A 770 20.29 0.38 -5.28
CA SER A 770 19.51 -0.77 -4.86
C SER A 770 19.87 -1.25 -3.46
N VAL A 771 18.85 -1.47 -2.63
CA VAL A 771 18.99 -2.03 -1.28
C VAL A 771 18.70 -3.52 -1.29
N ASN A 772 19.29 -4.23 -0.32
CA ASN A 772 19.15 -5.69 -0.18
C ASN A 772 19.46 -6.47 -1.47
N ALA A 773 20.40 -6.00 -2.30
CA ALA A 773 20.84 -6.69 -3.51
C ALA A 773 22.37 -6.81 -3.53
N ASN A 774 22.88 -7.92 -4.08
CA ASN A 774 24.31 -8.22 -4.19
C ASN A 774 24.76 -8.61 -5.61
N ALA A 775 23.84 -8.77 -6.54
CA ALA A 775 24.11 -8.92 -7.96
C ALA A 775 23.15 -8.03 -8.76
N TYR A 776 23.59 -7.66 -9.97
CA TYR A 776 22.88 -6.71 -10.82
C TYR A 776 22.93 -7.18 -12.26
N PHE A 777 21.86 -6.92 -13.00
CA PHE A 777 21.80 -7.10 -14.44
C PHE A 777 21.19 -5.86 -15.08
N TRP A 778 21.89 -5.29 -16.04
CA TRP A 778 21.48 -4.13 -16.80
C TRP A 778 21.21 -4.52 -18.24
N ASP A 779 20.10 -4.03 -18.79
CA ASP A 779 19.83 -3.99 -20.23
C ASP A 779 19.64 -2.52 -20.62
N PHE A 780 20.46 -2.05 -21.56
CA PHE A 780 20.44 -0.63 -21.95
C PHE A 780 19.49 -0.34 -23.13
N ASP A 781 18.67 -1.32 -23.55
CA ASP A 781 17.70 -1.17 -24.65
C ASP A 781 18.33 -0.82 -26.01
N GLN A 782 19.63 -1.09 -26.14
CA GLN A 782 20.42 -0.93 -27.38
C GLN A 782 21.18 -2.20 -27.77
N GLY A 783 20.87 -3.32 -27.12
CA GLY A 783 21.52 -4.62 -27.31
C GLY A 783 22.76 -4.85 -26.45
N ASP A 784 23.26 -3.81 -25.77
CA ASP A 784 24.32 -3.91 -24.76
C ASP A 784 23.74 -4.26 -23.37
N THR A 785 24.50 -5.02 -22.58
CA THR A 785 24.13 -5.39 -21.19
C THR A 785 25.32 -5.22 -20.25
N SER A 786 25.07 -5.17 -18.94
CA SER A 786 26.13 -5.10 -17.92
C SER A 786 25.74 -5.81 -16.62
N ASN A 787 26.72 -6.31 -15.87
CA ASN A 787 26.54 -6.81 -14.50
C ASN A 787 27.31 -5.98 -13.46
N LEU A 788 27.82 -4.80 -13.85
CA LEU A 788 28.51 -3.89 -12.93
C LEU A 788 27.49 -3.26 -11.98
N LYS A 789 27.92 -2.94 -10.75
CA LYS A 789 27.09 -2.16 -9.82
C LYS A 789 26.70 -0.82 -10.46
N ASP A 790 27.70 -0.03 -10.84
CA ASP A 790 27.52 1.28 -11.47
C ASP A 790 28.14 1.29 -12.89
N PRO A 791 27.37 0.99 -13.95
CA PRO A 791 27.89 0.99 -15.32
C PRO A 791 28.05 2.40 -15.91
N VAL A 792 28.97 2.54 -16.86
CA VAL A 792 29.07 3.71 -17.75
C VAL A 792 28.70 3.24 -19.15
N ILE A 793 27.76 3.94 -19.79
CA ILE A 793 27.20 3.56 -21.09
C ILE A 793 27.09 4.77 -22.02
N THR A 794 27.24 4.55 -23.32
CA THR A 794 27.09 5.58 -24.36
C THR A 794 25.95 5.19 -25.30
N PHE A 795 25.01 6.11 -25.51
CA PHE A 795 23.86 6.00 -26.41
C PHE A 795 24.17 6.71 -27.74
N PRO A 796 24.39 5.97 -28.84
CA PRO A 796 24.95 6.53 -30.07
C PRO A 796 23.93 7.17 -31.03
N ASN A 797 22.64 6.94 -30.83
CA ASN A 797 21.57 7.47 -31.71
C ASN A 797 20.57 8.29 -30.89
N LEU A 798 19.96 9.30 -31.51
CA LEU A 798 18.79 9.95 -30.93
C LEU A 798 17.64 8.95 -30.78
N GLY A 799 16.92 9.04 -29.68
CA GLY A 799 15.85 8.12 -29.35
C GLY A 799 15.58 8.03 -27.86
N THR A 800 14.58 7.23 -27.53
CA THR A 800 14.24 6.89 -26.15
C THR A 800 14.76 5.49 -25.87
N TYR A 801 15.53 5.34 -24.80
CA TYR A 801 16.07 4.07 -24.34
C TYR A 801 15.47 3.73 -22.99
N ASN A 802 14.85 2.56 -22.86
CA ASN A 802 14.27 2.11 -21.60
C ASN A 802 15.26 1.20 -20.85
N VAL A 803 16.18 1.81 -20.10
CA VAL A 803 17.21 1.06 -19.38
C VAL A 803 16.60 0.30 -18.22
N MET A 804 16.84 -1.01 -18.20
CA MET A 804 16.41 -1.92 -17.15
C MET A 804 17.56 -2.21 -16.18
N LEU A 805 17.29 -2.17 -14.88
CA LEU A 805 18.12 -2.78 -13.84
C LEU A 805 17.32 -3.86 -13.13
N VAL A 806 17.87 -5.06 -13.07
CA VAL A 806 17.45 -6.11 -12.14
C VAL A 806 18.43 -6.11 -10.98
N ALA A 807 17.95 -5.78 -9.78
CA ALA A 807 18.70 -5.91 -8.53
C ALA A 807 18.35 -7.24 -7.88
N ILE A 808 19.36 -8.08 -7.67
CA ILE A 808 19.18 -9.48 -7.26
C ILE A 808 19.86 -9.67 -5.92
N ASP A 809 19.13 -10.22 -4.93
CA ASP A 809 19.78 -10.88 -3.81
C ASP A 809 19.99 -12.36 -4.14
N THR A 810 21.20 -12.70 -4.55
CA THR A 810 21.56 -14.10 -4.85
C THR A 810 21.54 -15.01 -3.61
N VAL A 811 21.40 -14.46 -2.41
CA VAL A 811 21.31 -15.21 -1.15
C VAL A 811 19.87 -15.48 -0.79
N CYS A 812 18.92 -14.59 -1.06
CA CYS A 812 17.49 -14.83 -0.83
C CYS A 812 16.77 -15.35 -2.10
N ASP A 813 17.43 -15.38 -3.27
CA ASP A 813 16.85 -15.69 -4.59
C ASP A 813 15.65 -14.82 -4.97
N ILE A 814 15.63 -13.61 -4.42
CA ILE A 814 14.70 -12.54 -4.72
C ILE A 814 15.36 -11.56 -5.68
N TYR A 815 14.54 -10.90 -6.47
CA TYR A 815 14.99 -9.84 -7.33
C TYR A 815 13.88 -8.82 -7.48
N ASP A 816 14.29 -7.58 -7.67
CA ASP A 816 13.41 -6.50 -8.08
C ASP A 816 13.93 -5.91 -9.38
N THR A 817 13.03 -5.38 -10.17
CA THR A 817 13.35 -4.81 -11.48
C THR A 817 12.82 -3.40 -11.53
N THR A 818 13.71 -2.47 -11.85
CA THR A 818 13.33 -1.09 -12.11
C THR A 818 13.77 -0.69 -13.51
N PHE A 819 13.10 0.34 -14.03
CA PHE A 819 13.36 0.88 -15.34
C PHE A 819 13.56 2.38 -15.23
N ILE A 820 14.45 2.90 -16.06
CA ILE A 820 14.60 4.34 -16.25
C ILE A 820 14.56 4.66 -17.73
N GLU A 821 13.67 5.60 -18.08
CA GLU A 821 13.57 6.12 -19.43
C GLU A 821 14.65 7.18 -19.63
N ILE A 822 15.53 6.93 -20.59
CA ILE A 822 16.57 7.85 -21.00
C ILE A 822 16.15 8.44 -22.34
N ILE A 823 15.84 9.73 -22.33
CA ILE A 823 15.44 10.48 -23.52
C ILE A 823 16.68 11.18 -24.07
N HIS A 824 17.15 10.74 -25.23
CA HIS A 824 18.20 11.41 -26.01
C HIS A 824 17.54 12.14 -27.19
N ASP A 825 16.90 13.27 -26.92
CA ASP A 825 16.04 14.02 -27.86
C ASP A 825 16.62 15.36 -28.33
N THR A 826 17.71 15.85 -27.72
CA THR A 826 18.22 17.20 -27.98
C THR A 826 19.59 17.20 -28.63
N ALA A 827 19.62 17.65 -29.88
CA ALA A 827 20.62 18.60 -30.33
C ALA A 827 19.95 19.99 -30.31
N SER A 828 20.59 21.02 -29.75
CA SER A 828 20.04 22.38 -29.72
C SER A 828 20.00 22.96 -31.15
N PHE A 829 18.83 23.41 -31.62
CA PHE A 829 18.67 24.05 -32.93
C PHE A 829 18.34 25.55 -32.79
N PRO A 830 18.88 26.43 -33.65
CA PRO A 830 18.62 27.87 -33.60
C PRO A 830 17.19 28.22 -34.04
N VAL A 831 16.54 29.18 -33.35
CA VAL A 831 15.23 29.76 -33.70
C VAL A 831 15.32 31.29 -33.76
N THR A 832 14.52 31.93 -34.62
CA THR A 832 14.56 33.38 -34.94
C THR A 832 13.15 33.93 -35.24
N ASP A 833 12.85 35.17 -34.82
CA ASP A 833 11.57 35.89 -35.06
C ASP A 833 11.81 37.41 -35.14
N TRP A 834 12.37 37.85 -36.26
CA TRP A 834 12.62 39.24 -36.56
C TRP A 834 11.36 39.99 -37.02
N VAL A 835 11.28 41.28 -36.71
CA VAL A 835 10.22 42.20 -37.15
C VAL A 835 10.83 43.41 -37.85
N ALA A 836 10.29 43.81 -39.01
CA ALA A 836 10.73 44.97 -39.77
C ALA A 836 9.76 46.16 -39.59
N ASN A 837 10.24 47.29 -39.09
CA ASN A 837 9.46 48.52 -38.89
C ASN A 837 9.97 49.63 -39.81
N TYR A 838 9.10 50.16 -40.70
CA TYR A 838 9.43 51.25 -41.62
C TYR A 838 8.16 51.95 -42.15
N VAL A 839 8.34 53.10 -42.84
CA VAL A 839 7.28 53.86 -43.51
C VAL A 839 7.62 54.00 -45.00
N SER A 840 6.66 53.74 -45.88
CA SER A 840 6.91 53.64 -47.34
C SER A 840 7.26 54.95 -48.05
N CYS A 841 6.76 56.12 -47.59
CA CYS A 841 7.12 57.44 -48.18
C CYS A 841 8.43 58.03 -47.63
N ASP A 842 9.09 57.38 -46.66
CA ASP A 842 10.22 57.97 -45.94
C ASP A 842 11.36 58.33 -46.91
N LEU A 843 11.69 59.62 -46.97
CA LEU A 843 12.78 60.14 -47.80
C LEU A 843 14.15 59.60 -47.39
N LEU A 844 14.31 59.22 -46.11
CA LEU A 844 15.51 58.57 -45.60
C LEU A 844 15.54 57.06 -45.87
N ARG A 845 14.41 56.44 -46.22
CA ARG A 845 14.25 55.01 -46.54
C ARG A 845 14.89 54.08 -45.51
N GLU A 846 14.65 54.38 -44.23
CA GLU A 846 15.21 53.62 -43.12
C GLU A 846 14.25 52.50 -42.66
N VAL A 847 14.79 51.31 -42.41
CA VAL A 847 14.09 50.16 -41.81
C VAL A 847 14.80 49.72 -40.56
N ASN A 848 14.04 49.52 -39.48
CA ASN A 848 14.53 48.99 -38.22
C ASN A 848 14.06 47.54 -38.02
N PHE A 849 15.00 46.60 -38.05
CA PHE A 849 14.80 45.17 -37.82
C PHE A 849 15.09 44.81 -36.35
N ILE A 850 14.16 44.12 -35.69
CA ILE A 850 14.28 43.75 -34.26
C ILE A 850 13.96 42.26 -34.06
N GLU A 851 14.86 41.53 -33.41
CA GLU A 851 14.69 40.12 -33.04
C GLU A 851 13.88 39.96 -31.74
N LYS A 852 12.93 39.02 -31.72
CA LYS A 852 12.05 38.69 -30.58
C LYS A 852 12.45 37.41 -29.84
N LEU A 853 13.15 36.47 -30.48
CA LEU A 853 13.63 35.20 -29.92
C LEU A 853 15.16 35.15 -29.84
N ALA A 854 15.73 34.37 -28.92
CA ALA A 854 17.11 34.60 -28.45
C ALA A 854 18.00 33.35 -28.43
N ASN A 855 17.97 32.50 -29.46
CA ASN A 855 18.66 31.19 -29.42
C ASN A 855 19.68 30.94 -30.54
N ALA A 856 20.09 31.95 -31.30
CA ALA A 856 21.15 31.83 -32.30
C ALA A 856 22.46 32.49 -31.83
N ASP A 857 23.61 31.92 -32.20
CA ASP A 857 24.93 32.45 -31.87
C ASP A 857 25.22 33.74 -32.64
N TYR A 858 24.84 33.77 -33.92
CA TYR A 858 24.98 34.94 -34.79
C TYR A 858 23.98 34.91 -35.95
N TYR A 859 23.82 36.05 -36.60
CA TYR A 859 22.90 36.28 -37.71
C TYR A 859 23.66 36.79 -38.94
N GLU A 860 23.24 36.32 -40.12
CA GLU A 860 23.71 36.78 -41.42
C GLU A 860 22.54 37.40 -42.17
N TRP A 861 22.66 38.66 -42.55
CA TRP A 861 21.67 39.43 -43.28
C TRP A 861 22.07 39.60 -44.75
N ASP A 862 21.10 39.46 -45.63
CA ASP A 862 21.08 39.98 -47.01
C ASP A 862 19.88 40.92 -47.12
N PHE A 863 20.11 42.22 -47.33
CA PHE A 863 19.01 43.19 -47.36
C PHE A 863 18.29 43.25 -48.72
N GLY A 864 18.73 42.49 -49.72
CA GLY A 864 18.13 42.48 -51.05
C GLY A 864 18.47 43.70 -51.93
N ASP A 865 19.35 44.57 -51.45
CA ASP A 865 19.88 45.74 -52.17
C ASP A 865 21.36 45.58 -52.56
N GLY A 866 21.93 44.40 -52.32
CA GLY A 866 23.34 44.06 -52.54
C GLY A 866 24.26 44.34 -51.33
N GLN A 867 23.72 44.77 -50.19
CA GLN A 867 24.44 44.86 -48.91
C GLN A 867 24.12 43.66 -48.01
N ASN A 868 25.15 43.13 -47.34
CA ASN A 868 25.04 42.02 -46.39
C ASN A 868 25.67 42.40 -45.05
N LEU A 869 25.24 41.76 -43.95
CA LEU A 869 25.77 42.00 -42.60
C LEU A 869 25.80 40.73 -41.75
N THR A 870 26.95 40.38 -41.17
CA THR A 870 27.04 39.34 -40.12
C THR A 870 27.17 39.99 -38.75
N THR A 871 26.33 39.60 -37.79
CA THR A 871 26.25 40.28 -36.49
C THR A 871 25.67 39.38 -35.39
N THR A 872 25.93 39.73 -34.12
CA THR A 872 25.24 39.15 -32.96
C THR A 872 24.22 40.13 -32.36
N SER A 873 24.11 41.33 -32.92
CA SER A 873 23.15 42.35 -32.48
C SER A 873 21.72 41.91 -32.81
N LYS A 874 20.80 42.16 -31.88
CA LYS A 874 19.36 41.86 -31.99
C LYS A 874 18.53 43.03 -32.54
N ASN A 875 19.20 44.12 -32.90
CA ASN A 875 18.58 45.33 -33.44
C ASN A 875 19.49 45.86 -34.55
N ILE A 876 18.94 45.99 -35.75
CA ILE A 876 19.64 46.41 -36.96
C ILE A 876 18.84 47.50 -37.67
N VAL A 877 19.50 48.61 -37.99
CA VAL A 877 18.93 49.69 -38.80
C VAL A 877 19.61 49.68 -40.16
N HIS A 878 18.83 49.63 -41.24
CA HIS A 878 19.32 49.61 -42.62
C HIS A 878 18.62 50.67 -43.47
N THR A 879 19.36 51.31 -44.37
CA THR A 879 18.87 52.38 -45.24
C THR A 879 18.93 51.98 -46.71
N TYR A 880 17.81 52.08 -47.42
CA TYR A 880 17.73 51.66 -48.82
C TYR A 880 18.05 52.78 -49.83
N PRO A 881 18.68 52.44 -50.96
CA PRO A 881 19.25 53.44 -51.87
C PRO A 881 18.22 54.16 -52.75
N ALA A 882 17.06 53.55 -53.03
CA ALA A 882 16.03 54.08 -53.91
C ALA A 882 14.61 53.63 -53.53
N PHE A 883 13.61 54.38 -53.99
CA PHE A 883 12.20 53.97 -53.98
C PHE A 883 12.00 52.77 -54.90
N ALA A 884 11.82 51.60 -54.30
CA ALA A 884 11.68 50.31 -54.95
C ALA A 884 11.20 49.27 -53.92
N THR A 885 10.95 48.05 -54.39
CA THR A 885 10.70 46.89 -53.52
C THR A 885 11.99 46.08 -53.33
N TYR A 886 12.30 45.74 -52.08
CA TYR A 886 13.45 44.91 -51.68
C TYR A 886 12.97 43.68 -50.90
N THR A 887 13.74 42.59 -50.96
CA THR A 887 13.51 41.39 -50.15
C THR A 887 14.69 41.17 -49.22
N ALA A 888 14.51 41.46 -47.94
CA ALA A 888 15.54 41.26 -46.93
C ALA A 888 15.40 39.87 -46.29
N THR A 889 16.49 39.12 -46.17
CA THR A 889 16.55 37.78 -45.57
C THR A 889 17.60 37.75 -44.45
N VAL A 890 17.26 37.12 -43.32
CA VAL A 890 18.17 36.84 -42.21
C VAL A 890 18.31 35.35 -42.01
N THR A 891 19.54 34.87 -41.85
CA THR A 891 19.89 33.50 -41.51
C THR A 891 20.47 33.47 -40.11
N ALA A 892 19.80 32.81 -39.17
CA ALA A 892 20.27 32.61 -37.81
C ALA A 892 21.07 31.29 -37.73
N ARG A 893 22.28 31.31 -37.15
CA ARG A 893 23.22 30.16 -37.15
C ARG A 893 23.65 29.74 -35.75
N ASP A 894 23.89 28.45 -35.59
CA ASP A 894 24.63 27.85 -34.47
C ASP A 894 26.06 27.54 -34.91
N SER A 895 27.04 27.98 -34.14
CA SER A 895 28.47 27.91 -34.48
C SER A 895 29.10 26.54 -34.21
N PHE A 896 28.41 25.65 -33.48
CA PHE A 896 28.93 24.36 -33.04
C PHE A 896 28.36 23.19 -33.85
N CYS A 897 27.08 23.25 -34.21
CA CYS A 897 26.35 22.19 -34.90
C CYS A 897 26.13 22.43 -36.40
N ASP A 898 26.57 23.58 -36.93
CA ASP A 898 26.47 23.99 -38.36
C ASP A 898 25.05 23.89 -38.95
N VAL A 899 24.05 24.28 -38.15
CA VAL A 899 22.62 24.33 -38.51
C VAL A 899 22.13 25.77 -38.57
N SER A 900 21.15 26.05 -39.44
CA SER A 900 20.65 27.41 -39.66
C SER A 900 19.15 27.47 -39.97
N VAL A 901 18.54 28.63 -39.69
CA VAL A 901 17.13 28.95 -40.02
C VAL A 901 17.03 30.33 -40.68
N ASP A 902 16.18 30.45 -41.70
CA ASP A 902 16.01 31.68 -42.49
C ASP A 902 14.64 32.35 -42.27
N GLN A 903 14.60 33.68 -42.27
CA GLN A 903 13.38 34.50 -42.27
C GLN A 903 13.49 35.63 -43.29
N SER A 904 12.41 35.96 -44.01
CA SER A 904 12.42 36.98 -45.07
C SER A 904 11.32 38.05 -44.93
N PHE A 905 11.59 39.27 -45.40
CA PHE A 905 10.73 40.45 -45.36
C PHE A 905 10.62 41.10 -46.73
N LEU A 906 9.43 41.56 -47.11
CA LEU A 906 9.21 42.39 -48.30
C LEU A 906 9.10 43.86 -47.88
N ILE A 907 10.03 44.69 -48.34
CA ILE A 907 10.13 46.12 -48.00
C ILE A 907 9.82 46.96 -49.25
N GLU A 908 8.85 47.87 -49.19
CA GLU A 908 8.40 48.67 -50.34
C GLU A 908 8.41 50.17 -50.04
N PHE A 909 9.22 50.93 -50.79
CA PHE A 909 9.25 52.39 -50.73
C PHE A 909 8.61 53.01 -51.99
N ASP A 910 7.60 53.87 -51.81
CA ASP A 910 6.83 54.54 -52.87
C ASP A 910 6.56 56.03 -52.53
N ASP A 911 6.54 56.93 -53.52
CA ASP A 911 6.40 58.41 -53.40
C ASP A 911 4.96 58.92 -53.64
N ASP A 912 3.99 58.03 -53.88
CA ASP A 912 2.57 58.39 -54.05
C ASP A 912 1.85 58.57 -52.70
N ALA A 913 2.03 59.74 -52.08
CA ALA A 913 1.28 60.13 -50.88
C ALA A 913 -0.18 60.50 -51.21
N SER A 914 -1.14 59.88 -50.53
CA SER A 914 -2.58 60.17 -50.65
C SER A 914 -2.92 61.57 -50.12
N LEU A 915 -3.80 62.29 -50.83
CA LEU A 915 -4.20 63.66 -50.44
C LEU A 915 -5.08 63.63 -49.19
N PRO A 916 -4.83 64.53 -48.20
CA PRO A 916 -5.74 64.69 -47.06
C PRO A 916 -7.07 65.27 -47.53
N THR A 917 -8.17 64.75 -47.00
CA THR A 917 -9.52 65.30 -47.24
C THR A 917 -10.11 65.81 -45.94
N VAL A 918 -10.68 67.02 -45.98
CA VAL A 918 -11.24 67.71 -44.82
C VAL A 918 -12.65 68.15 -45.11
N THR A 919 -13.55 67.88 -44.17
CA THR A 919 -14.95 68.37 -44.19
C THR A 919 -15.24 69.11 -42.90
N VAL A 920 -15.83 70.30 -43.02
CA VAL A 920 -16.21 71.16 -41.89
C VAL A 920 -17.73 71.28 -41.85
N THR A 921 -18.32 71.05 -40.68
CA THR A 921 -19.76 71.24 -40.42
C THR A 921 -19.95 72.21 -39.24
N THR A 922 -21.05 72.94 -39.21
CA THR A 922 -21.33 73.87 -38.10
C THR A 922 -22.17 73.20 -37.01
N ASP A 923 -21.79 73.40 -35.75
CA ASP A 923 -22.53 72.93 -34.58
C ASP A 923 -23.05 74.14 -33.78
N SER A 924 -24.34 74.42 -33.97
CA SER A 924 -25.07 75.50 -33.33
C SER A 924 -25.37 75.27 -31.84
N CYS A 925 -25.23 74.04 -31.32
CA CYS A 925 -25.40 73.74 -29.89
C CYS A 925 -24.12 74.02 -29.05
N ARG A 926 -22.96 74.26 -29.67
CA ARG A 926 -21.67 74.55 -29.01
C ARG A 926 -21.25 76.03 -29.01
N TYR A 927 -22.20 76.96 -28.93
CA TYR A 927 -21.93 78.41 -28.91
C TYR A 927 -21.04 78.91 -30.07
N GLY A 928 -21.28 78.40 -31.28
CA GLY A 928 -20.59 78.84 -32.50
C GLY A 928 -19.22 78.21 -32.77
N GLY A 929 -19.13 76.89 -32.53
CA GLY A 929 -17.99 76.07 -32.94
C GLY A 929 -18.19 75.41 -34.32
N VAL A 930 -17.09 74.97 -34.91
CA VAL A 930 -17.07 74.15 -36.14
C VAL A 930 -16.56 72.75 -35.79
N ASP A 931 -17.26 71.72 -36.27
CA ASP A 931 -16.81 70.33 -36.18
C ASP A 931 -16.05 69.98 -37.47
N VAL A 932 -14.96 69.23 -37.31
CA VAL A 932 -14.02 68.92 -38.40
C VAL A 932 -13.80 67.42 -38.48
N PHE A 933 -13.99 66.87 -39.69
CA PHE A 933 -13.77 65.47 -40.01
C PHE A 933 -12.62 65.34 -41.01
N TYR A 934 -11.66 64.48 -40.67
CA TYR A 934 -10.46 64.22 -41.47
C TYR A 934 -10.44 62.79 -42.00
N GLN A 935 -9.88 62.62 -43.20
CA GLN A 935 -9.38 61.34 -43.70
C GLN A 935 -8.00 61.55 -44.33
N ASN A 936 -7.15 60.52 -44.28
CA ASN A 936 -5.75 60.55 -44.77
C ASN A 936 -4.88 61.62 -44.09
N VAL A 937 -4.97 61.73 -42.76
CA VAL A 937 -4.08 62.54 -41.92
C VAL A 937 -3.48 61.69 -40.81
N ASP A 938 -2.26 62.00 -40.38
CA ASP A 938 -1.57 61.30 -39.28
C ASP A 938 -0.85 62.28 -38.32
N SER A 939 -0.13 61.73 -37.34
CA SER A 939 0.54 62.50 -36.28
C SER A 939 1.76 63.30 -36.74
N THR A 940 2.24 63.11 -37.97
CA THR A 940 3.40 63.81 -38.56
C THR A 940 2.99 65.07 -39.32
N MET A 941 1.68 65.31 -39.47
CA MET A 941 1.12 66.48 -40.12
C MET A 941 0.80 67.61 -39.14
N LEU A 942 1.10 68.85 -39.51
CA LEU A 942 0.86 70.08 -38.76
C LEU A 942 -0.34 70.84 -39.34
N PHE A 943 -1.19 71.39 -38.47
CA PHE A 943 -2.45 72.04 -38.87
C PHE A 943 -2.46 73.51 -38.43
N GLU A 944 -2.74 74.42 -39.36
CA GLU A 944 -2.88 75.86 -39.13
C GLU A 944 -4.22 76.35 -39.68
N TRP A 945 -5.07 76.88 -38.79
CA TRP A 945 -6.38 77.43 -39.11
C TRP A 945 -6.35 78.95 -39.12
N ASN A 946 -7.12 79.58 -40.02
CA ASN A 946 -7.32 81.02 -40.06
C ASN A 946 -8.81 81.35 -40.12
N PHE A 947 -9.30 81.94 -39.03
CA PHE A 947 -10.67 82.40 -38.83
C PHE A 947 -10.74 83.92 -39.04
N ALA A 948 -10.89 84.33 -40.30
CA ALA A 948 -11.01 85.73 -40.70
C ALA A 948 -9.93 86.67 -40.10
N GLY A 949 -8.68 86.21 -40.04
CA GLY A 949 -7.51 86.95 -39.53
C GLY A 949 -6.99 86.51 -38.17
N ASN A 950 -7.69 85.59 -37.48
CA ASN A 950 -7.21 84.97 -36.24
C ASN A 950 -6.64 83.58 -36.54
N ILE A 951 -5.39 83.34 -36.15
CA ILE A 951 -4.70 82.06 -36.39
C ILE A 951 -4.89 81.15 -35.17
N ASP A 952 -5.18 79.88 -35.44
CA ASP A 952 -5.23 78.80 -34.45
C ASP A 952 -4.43 77.59 -34.96
N SER A 953 -3.85 76.81 -34.06
CA SER A 953 -2.96 75.69 -34.41
C SER A 953 -3.40 74.40 -33.74
N GLY A 954 -3.38 73.31 -34.49
CA GLY A 954 -3.77 71.99 -34.01
C GLY A 954 -4.89 71.35 -34.84
N MET A 955 -5.03 70.03 -34.68
CA MET A 955 -5.97 69.24 -35.50
C MET A 955 -7.43 69.63 -35.27
N ILE A 956 -7.80 70.16 -34.10
CA ILE A 956 -9.17 70.65 -33.83
C ILE A 956 -9.08 72.11 -33.38
N PRO A 957 -9.75 73.06 -34.06
CA PRO A 957 -9.67 74.46 -33.72
C PRO A 957 -10.44 74.81 -32.43
N SER A 958 -9.82 75.64 -31.62
CA SER A 958 -10.35 76.19 -30.36
C SER A 958 -11.05 77.55 -30.53
N PHE A 959 -10.83 78.25 -31.64
CA PHE A 959 -11.48 79.53 -31.95
C PHE A 959 -13.02 79.43 -31.98
N ARG A 960 -13.73 80.46 -31.52
CA ARG A 960 -15.20 80.56 -31.49
C ARG A 960 -15.64 81.93 -32.00
N TYR A 961 -16.67 81.96 -32.84
CA TYR A 961 -17.20 83.22 -33.38
C TYR A 961 -18.04 83.97 -32.33
N PRO A 962 -17.83 85.29 -32.14
CA PRO A 962 -18.53 86.06 -31.11
C PRO A 962 -19.99 86.39 -31.45
N GLU A 963 -20.37 86.34 -32.74
CA GLU A 963 -21.71 86.69 -33.25
C GLU A 963 -22.22 85.63 -34.25
N SER A 964 -23.54 85.50 -34.39
CA SER A 964 -24.16 84.61 -35.38
C SER A 964 -24.00 85.20 -36.79
N GLY A 965 -23.63 84.38 -37.77
CA GLY A 965 -23.38 84.82 -39.14
C GLY A 965 -22.68 83.79 -40.01
N LEU A 966 -22.53 84.10 -41.30
CA LEU A 966 -21.87 83.26 -42.30
C LEU A 966 -20.42 83.71 -42.43
N GLU A 967 -19.47 82.86 -42.03
CA GLU A 967 -18.06 83.21 -41.86
C GLU A 967 -17.13 82.30 -42.66
N ALA A 968 -16.00 82.84 -43.14
CA ALA A 968 -15.01 82.07 -43.91
C ALA A 968 -13.89 81.52 -43.01
N VAL A 969 -13.52 80.25 -43.25
CA VAL A 969 -12.49 79.51 -42.50
C VAL A 969 -11.47 78.93 -43.49
N TYR A 970 -10.18 79.14 -43.24
CA TYR A 970 -9.09 78.55 -44.02
C TYR A 970 -8.29 77.56 -43.17
N LEU A 971 -7.83 76.46 -43.75
CA LEU A 971 -6.95 75.46 -43.11
C LEU A 971 -5.75 75.16 -44.01
N THR A 972 -4.55 75.16 -43.44
CA THR A 972 -3.34 74.63 -44.07
C THR A 972 -2.83 73.41 -43.29
N ILE A 973 -2.60 72.29 -43.98
CA ILE A 973 -2.01 71.06 -43.43
C ILE A 973 -0.61 70.89 -44.03
N THR A 974 0.42 70.70 -43.20
CA THR A 974 1.82 70.50 -43.63
C THR A 974 2.36 69.17 -43.12
N ASP A 975 2.71 68.26 -44.03
CA ASP A 975 3.33 66.97 -43.74
C ASP A 975 4.85 67.16 -43.56
N THR A 976 5.37 66.83 -42.37
CA THR A 976 6.79 66.99 -42.04
C THR A 976 7.67 65.79 -42.44
N LEU A 977 7.07 64.62 -42.66
CA LEU A 977 7.79 63.39 -43.01
C LEU A 977 7.99 63.29 -44.53
N CYS A 978 6.94 63.57 -45.32
CA CYS A 978 7.01 63.60 -46.79
C CYS A 978 7.19 65.04 -47.37
N ASN A 979 7.31 66.09 -46.53
CA ASN A 979 7.60 67.51 -46.87
C ASN A 979 6.64 68.18 -47.89
N ARG A 980 5.32 68.11 -47.68
CA ARG A 980 4.26 68.68 -48.56
C ARG A 980 3.27 69.57 -47.78
N SER A 981 2.57 70.48 -48.46
CA SER A 981 1.57 71.38 -47.84
C SER A 981 0.28 71.47 -48.66
N TYR A 982 -0.88 71.46 -47.98
CA TYR A 982 -2.23 71.41 -48.55
C TYR A 982 -3.11 72.49 -47.93
N THR A 983 -3.93 73.20 -48.72
CA THR A 983 -4.80 74.29 -48.24
C THR A 983 -6.28 74.04 -48.59
N PHE A 984 -7.17 74.34 -47.65
CA PHE A 984 -8.62 74.14 -47.75
C PHE A 984 -9.41 75.38 -47.29
N ASP A 985 -10.52 75.67 -47.98
CA ASP A 985 -11.38 76.85 -47.74
C ASP A 985 -12.82 76.42 -47.46
N PHE A 986 -13.45 76.95 -46.42
CA PHE A 986 -14.80 76.60 -45.98
C PHE A 986 -15.66 77.85 -45.67
N LEU A 987 -16.99 77.70 -45.78
CA LEU A 987 -17.99 78.67 -45.32
C LEU A 987 -18.84 78.04 -44.20
N ALA A 988 -18.87 78.67 -43.03
CA ALA A 988 -19.56 78.20 -41.83
C ALA A 988 -20.73 79.13 -41.47
N ASP A 989 -21.96 78.60 -41.44
CA ASP A 989 -23.16 79.30 -40.97
C ASP A 989 -23.40 79.06 -39.46
N ILE A 990 -23.19 80.10 -38.64
CA ILE A 990 -23.17 80.02 -37.18
C ILE A 990 -24.46 80.57 -36.56
N ILE A 991 -25.16 79.75 -35.77
CA ILE A 991 -26.39 80.11 -35.05
C ILE A 991 -26.18 79.92 -33.55
N ARG A 992 -26.38 80.98 -32.73
CA ARG A 992 -26.30 80.93 -31.26
C ARG A 992 -27.67 80.71 -30.61
N ILE A 993 -27.78 79.74 -29.68
CA ILE A 993 -29.01 79.41 -28.93
C ILE A 993 -28.89 79.92 -27.46
N ASP A 994 -29.97 80.52 -26.90
CA ASP A 994 -30.02 81.01 -25.51
C ASP A 994 -30.35 79.87 -24.53
N GLY A 995 -29.64 79.79 -23.40
CA GLY A 995 -29.51 78.58 -22.56
C GLY A 995 -30.59 78.35 -21.49
N ARG A 996 -31.81 78.90 -21.60
CA ARG A 996 -32.84 78.78 -20.54
C ARG A 996 -33.96 77.83 -20.93
N VAL A 997 -34.44 77.01 -19.99
CA VAL A 997 -35.67 76.19 -20.10
C VAL A 997 -36.83 76.86 -19.34
N TRP A 998 -37.99 76.97 -19.98
CA TRP A 998 -39.22 77.56 -19.47
C TRP A 998 -40.33 76.50 -19.37
N ILE A 999 -40.84 76.28 -18.15
CA ILE A 999 -41.89 75.29 -17.85
C ILE A 999 -43.08 76.05 -17.23
N PRO A 1000 -44.28 76.00 -17.85
CA PRO A 1000 -45.48 76.65 -17.30
C PRO A 1000 -45.93 75.98 -15.99
N ASN A 1001 -46.86 76.61 -15.25
CA ASN A 1001 -47.39 76.07 -13.99
C ASN A 1001 -48.88 75.71 -14.05
N ALA A 1002 -49.55 75.93 -15.17
CA ALA A 1002 -50.93 75.52 -15.41
C ALA A 1002 -51.23 75.43 -16.91
N PHE A 1003 -52.17 74.56 -17.29
CA PHE A 1003 -52.76 74.54 -18.63
C PHE A 1003 -54.24 74.13 -18.61
N THR A 1004 -54.97 74.40 -19.71
CA THR A 1004 -56.44 74.31 -19.81
C THR A 1004 -56.86 73.43 -20.99
N PRO A 1005 -56.80 72.09 -20.87
CA PRO A 1005 -57.18 71.17 -21.94
C PRO A 1005 -58.72 71.04 -22.07
N ASN A 1006 -59.39 72.14 -22.44
CA ASN A 1006 -60.85 72.25 -22.48
C ASN A 1006 -61.44 72.21 -23.92
N GLY A 1007 -60.59 72.11 -24.94
CA GLY A 1007 -60.98 72.05 -26.35
C GLY A 1007 -61.27 73.40 -27.03
N ASP A 1008 -60.93 74.54 -26.40
CA ASP A 1008 -61.03 75.89 -26.99
C ASP A 1008 -59.88 76.25 -27.95
N LYS A 1009 -58.86 75.39 -28.04
CA LYS A 1009 -57.62 75.48 -28.84
C LYS A 1009 -56.55 76.40 -28.26
N ASP A 1010 -56.78 76.99 -27.10
CA ASP A 1010 -55.81 77.81 -26.41
C ASP A 1010 -55.30 77.05 -25.17
N ASN A 1011 -53.98 76.82 -25.10
CA ASN A 1011 -53.33 76.19 -23.95
C ASN A 1011 -53.81 74.74 -23.66
N GLU A 1012 -54.06 73.98 -24.74
CA GLU A 1012 -54.53 72.58 -24.73
C GLU A 1012 -53.47 71.57 -24.32
N LEU A 1013 -52.19 71.93 -24.51
CA LEU A 1013 -51.05 71.09 -24.20
C LEU A 1013 -50.19 71.77 -23.16
N PHE A 1014 -49.62 70.98 -22.26
CA PHE A 1014 -48.62 71.47 -21.32
C PHE A 1014 -47.26 71.60 -22.01
N GLU A 1015 -47.05 72.72 -22.70
CA GLU A 1015 -45.88 72.96 -23.53
C GLU A 1015 -44.67 73.49 -22.75
N ILE A 1016 -43.52 72.84 -22.91
CA ILE A 1016 -42.22 73.30 -22.40
C ILE A 1016 -41.44 73.91 -23.55
N SER A 1017 -40.79 75.06 -23.33
CA SER A 1017 -40.02 75.77 -24.36
C SER A 1017 -38.67 76.24 -23.82
N GLY A 1018 -37.68 76.45 -24.70
CA GLY A 1018 -36.33 76.91 -24.31
C GLY A 1018 -35.22 76.11 -24.99
N ASN A 1019 -34.11 75.89 -24.27
CA ASN A 1019 -32.94 75.18 -24.78
C ASN A 1019 -33.22 73.69 -25.02
N SER A 1020 -33.42 73.30 -26.28
CA SER A 1020 -33.64 71.92 -26.71
C SER A 1020 -32.35 71.10 -26.91
N CYS A 1021 -31.16 71.69 -26.78
CA CYS A 1021 -29.86 71.00 -26.92
C CYS A 1021 -29.37 70.34 -25.62
N LEU A 1022 -30.23 70.11 -24.62
CA LEU A 1022 -29.82 69.45 -23.37
C LEU A 1022 -29.62 67.94 -23.61
N GLU A 1023 -28.55 67.36 -23.05
CA GLU A 1023 -28.31 65.91 -23.12
C GLU A 1023 -29.41 65.14 -22.35
N ASP A 1024 -29.97 64.12 -22.98
CA ASP A 1024 -30.99 63.19 -22.43
C ASP A 1024 -32.14 63.86 -21.65
N PRO A 1025 -32.93 64.75 -22.30
CA PRO A 1025 -33.98 65.49 -21.61
C PRO A 1025 -35.19 64.57 -21.33
N VAL A 1026 -35.60 64.46 -20.06
CA VAL A 1026 -36.74 63.66 -19.63
C VAL A 1026 -37.71 64.52 -18.82
N PHE A 1027 -38.98 64.49 -19.19
CA PHE A 1027 -40.06 65.13 -18.45
C PHE A 1027 -41.10 64.12 -18.01
N VAL A 1028 -41.41 64.10 -16.71
CA VAL A 1028 -42.35 63.15 -16.11
C VAL A 1028 -43.36 63.90 -15.27
N ILE A 1029 -44.64 63.56 -15.39
CA ILE A 1029 -45.73 64.09 -14.58
C ILE A 1029 -46.35 62.96 -13.76
N PHE A 1030 -46.60 63.25 -12.49
CA PHE A 1030 -47.15 62.34 -11.50
C PHE A 1030 -48.50 62.85 -10.98
N ASP A 1031 -49.40 61.92 -10.69
CA ASP A 1031 -50.64 62.21 -9.94
C ASP A 1031 -50.34 62.51 -8.46
N SER A 1032 -51.38 62.94 -7.73
CA SER A 1032 -51.31 63.31 -6.31
C SER A 1032 -50.97 62.12 -5.38
N TRP A 1033 -50.95 60.88 -5.89
CA TRP A 1033 -50.49 59.68 -5.19
C TRP A 1033 -49.08 59.24 -5.60
N GLY A 1034 -48.41 59.97 -6.50
CA GLY A 1034 -47.06 59.70 -6.97
C GLY A 1034 -46.97 58.71 -8.14
N ASN A 1035 -48.08 58.34 -8.77
CA ASN A 1035 -48.05 57.48 -9.96
C ASN A 1035 -47.71 58.30 -11.20
N GLU A 1036 -46.84 57.77 -12.05
CA GLU A 1036 -46.52 58.38 -13.34
C GLU A 1036 -47.73 58.31 -14.29
N ILE A 1037 -48.15 59.48 -14.77
CA ILE A 1037 -49.28 59.62 -15.69
C ILE A 1037 -48.87 60.13 -17.06
N PHE A 1038 -47.70 60.76 -17.18
CA PHE A 1038 -47.12 61.17 -18.45
C PHE A 1038 -45.60 61.16 -18.36
N ARG A 1039 -44.95 60.69 -19.43
CA ARG A 1039 -43.49 60.73 -19.60
C ARG A 1039 -43.18 61.08 -21.04
N SER A 1040 -42.19 61.95 -21.22
CA SER A 1040 -41.61 62.30 -22.50
C SER A 1040 -40.09 62.28 -22.39
N GLU A 1041 -39.44 61.57 -23.30
CA GLU A 1041 -37.99 61.63 -23.55
C GLU A 1041 -37.63 62.66 -24.64
N ASP A 1042 -38.64 63.36 -25.17
CA ASP A 1042 -38.48 64.50 -26.07
C ASP A 1042 -39.40 65.66 -25.63
N PRO A 1043 -39.14 66.25 -24.46
CA PRO A 1043 -40.08 67.12 -23.77
C PRO A 1043 -40.25 68.51 -24.39
N PHE A 1044 -39.52 68.80 -25.47
CA PHE A 1044 -39.66 70.03 -26.26
C PHE A 1044 -40.50 69.84 -27.53
N HIS A 1045 -40.88 68.60 -27.86
CA HIS A 1045 -41.75 68.31 -29.01
C HIS A 1045 -42.91 67.36 -28.67
N GLN A 1046 -42.88 66.72 -27.51
CA GLN A 1046 -43.96 65.86 -27.01
C GLN A 1046 -44.48 66.39 -25.67
N PHE A 1047 -45.72 66.85 -25.68
CA PHE A 1047 -46.36 67.55 -24.57
C PHE A 1047 -47.54 66.76 -24.02
N TRP A 1048 -47.89 67.00 -22.76
CA TRP A 1048 -49.03 66.35 -22.12
C TRP A 1048 -50.33 67.07 -22.46
N ASP A 1049 -51.34 66.32 -22.89
CA ASP A 1049 -52.67 66.83 -23.28
C ASP A 1049 -53.71 66.78 -22.15
N GLY A 1050 -53.29 66.45 -20.93
CA GLY A 1050 -54.20 66.32 -19.80
C GLY A 1050 -54.98 65.01 -19.76
N THR A 1051 -54.56 64.00 -20.52
CA THR A 1051 -55.17 62.66 -20.49
C THR A 1051 -54.24 61.60 -19.89
N PHE A 1052 -54.82 60.56 -19.30
CA PHE A 1052 -54.11 59.34 -18.91
C PHE A 1052 -54.90 58.12 -19.36
N LYS A 1053 -54.25 57.21 -20.10
CA LYS A 1053 -54.88 56.03 -20.74
C LYS A 1053 -56.11 56.41 -21.60
N GLY A 1054 -56.02 57.53 -22.32
CA GLY A 1054 -57.04 58.00 -23.26
C GLY A 1054 -58.29 58.62 -22.60
N LYS A 1055 -58.24 58.95 -21.30
CA LYS A 1055 -59.31 59.67 -20.60
C LYS A 1055 -58.76 60.95 -19.96
N PRO A 1056 -59.53 62.06 -19.95
CA PRO A 1056 -59.12 63.28 -19.23
C PRO A 1056 -58.88 62.97 -17.75
N VAL A 1057 -57.79 63.51 -17.20
CA VAL A 1057 -57.53 63.40 -15.77
C VAL A 1057 -58.36 64.43 -14.98
N PRO A 1058 -58.65 64.20 -13.70
CA PRO A 1058 -59.39 65.16 -12.88
C PRO A 1058 -58.70 66.53 -12.79
N GLN A 1059 -59.48 67.58 -12.59
CA GLN A 1059 -58.95 68.89 -12.24
C GLN A 1059 -58.27 68.80 -10.86
N ASP A 1060 -56.94 68.79 -10.84
CA ASP A 1060 -56.11 68.66 -9.63
C ASP A 1060 -54.72 69.29 -9.90
N VAL A 1061 -53.89 69.34 -8.85
CA VAL A 1061 -52.49 69.73 -8.94
C VAL A 1061 -51.63 68.48 -9.11
N TYR A 1062 -50.93 68.41 -10.25
CA TYR A 1062 -50.00 67.34 -10.60
C TYR A 1062 -48.57 67.80 -10.38
N THR A 1063 -47.67 66.87 -10.07
CA THR A 1063 -46.26 67.21 -9.85
C THR A 1063 -45.45 66.79 -11.06
N TYR A 1064 -44.53 67.63 -11.51
CA TYR A 1064 -43.62 67.29 -12.60
C TYR A 1064 -42.16 67.24 -12.15
N ARG A 1065 -41.37 66.48 -12.90
CA ARG A 1065 -39.92 66.46 -12.84
C ARG A 1065 -39.35 66.55 -14.25
N PHE A 1066 -38.51 67.55 -14.48
CA PHE A 1066 -37.67 67.71 -15.67
C PHE A 1066 -36.22 67.41 -15.33
N THR A 1067 -35.54 66.63 -16.16
CA THR A 1067 -34.09 66.42 -16.11
C THR A 1067 -33.50 66.60 -17.49
N GLY A 1068 -32.37 67.29 -17.62
CA GLY A 1068 -31.62 67.42 -18.89
C GLY A 1068 -30.20 67.90 -18.63
N GLY A 1069 -29.20 67.08 -18.98
CA GLY A 1069 -27.82 67.23 -18.53
C GLY A 1069 -27.71 67.30 -17.01
N LYS A 1070 -27.13 68.40 -16.49
CA LYS A 1070 -27.05 68.68 -15.04
C LYS A 1070 -28.26 69.41 -14.46
N GLU A 1071 -29.22 69.85 -15.28
CA GLU A 1071 -30.42 70.54 -14.80
C GLU A 1071 -31.46 69.54 -14.29
N VAL A 1072 -31.96 69.76 -13.08
CA VAL A 1072 -33.13 69.07 -12.51
C VAL A 1072 -34.10 70.13 -12.02
N ARG A 1073 -35.33 70.12 -12.54
CA ARG A 1073 -36.41 70.99 -12.07
C ARG A 1073 -37.59 70.17 -11.64
N MET A 1074 -38.18 70.53 -10.51
CA MET A 1074 -39.41 69.93 -10.01
C MET A 1074 -40.37 71.05 -9.67
N GLY A 1075 -41.64 70.82 -9.93
CA GLY A 1075 -42.67 71.81 -9.71
C GLY A 1075 -44.05 71.17 -9.82
N THR A 1076 -45.07 72.01 -9.75
CA THR A 1076 -46.45 71.57 -9.90
C THR A 1076 -47.07 72.19 -11.13
N VAL A 1077 -47.91 71.42 -11.81
CA VAL A 1077 -48.81 71.89 -12.86
C VAL A 1077 -50.25 71.69 -12.41
N THR A 1078 -51.02 72.76 -12.45
CA THR A 1078 -52.46 72.69 -12.20
C THR A 1078 -53.21 72.50 -13.52
N ILE A 1079 -54.01 71.45 -13.63
CA ILE A 1079 -54.99 71.34 -14.71
C ILE A 1079 -56.23 72.15 -14.31
N ILE A 1080 -56.75 72.92 -15.26
CA ILE A 1080 -57.99 73.68 -15.12
C ILE A 1080 -58.89 73.24 -16.28
N ASN A 1081 -59.89 72.40 -15.99
CA ASN A 1081 -60.84 71.92 -17.00
C ASN A 1081 -61.95 72.93 -17.28
#